data_AF-A0A8S1SCE0-F1
#
_entry.id   AF-A0A8S1SCE0-F1
#
_cell.length_a   1.000
_cell.length_b   1.000
_cell.length_c   1.000
_cell.angle_alpha   90.00
_cell.angle_beta   90.00
_cell.angle_gamma   90.00
#
_symmetry.space_group_name_H-M   'P 1'
#
loop_
_entity.id
_entity.type
_entity.pdbx_description
1 polymer ?
#
loop_
_entity_poly.entity_id
_entity_poly.type
_entity_poly.pdbx_seq_one_letter_code
_entity_poly.pdbx_strand_id
1 'polypeptide(L)'
;MNCTHHILNQVQTICIAPHQCKCQRKLCPECQDEHGVDVQYIVSMKKFQDIFMKKLKEFTLDDAYKIVKQRMNFQSMLSSTLNMLKQIFDELTKSINQIYDQFELEDKSYMNYINNYVNPVELTNAELEKLVQIIIGKQLDDLNIQKNSQLKRLEMVKQQWEMETKEFCDKLSKEMKGINQLIKKTDNSQENIPEIKYFDGSYLYELHKILRNNNITNCLEYLQSKTQLKFIASMIQNISEIDFNKKNYSTENYDQIRKDLRKQISYDQYIIEFLKFLVLLTAIDERFIYSGSNSLNLLVEMKVDLREYNFENIRIRDTSLVGGNFVRCNFNGSNFENVDISGMNLNGAQMLNCKWRNIKIHELNQLNGHDSQVYSVCFSPDGSTLASSSGIICGGGDCSIRLWDVKRGQQKLKIEYHQNVVRTLCYSPDGATLASGSYDKSILLWDIKTGQQKAILNHLQYYVNTVCFSPDGTTLACCSDNKFVLLWDINTGQEKNLDGHSQVRSACFSPDGTTIAAGSVDNYIRLLDVNSGEQKAQLHGDHRIYSICFSPNGTTLASGCEDSSILLWDVNTEKINVELNGYMGTIRSVCFSPDSTTLASGSDDNFIRLWDVKTGQQKTKLHGHNYGVLSVIFSPDGTILASGGNDNSIRLWDVKTVYQTKLDGHTSGLLSVCFSPDGSTLSSGGYDQFIHIWNVQTGQQIGILDGHRRTVRSVCFSPNGTILASGGDDNSIRLWDVKPGQLKSKLDGHCSTVRSVCFSPDGTTLASGSDDKSIRLWDVQTGQQKAKLDGHSNYVRTICYSPDGTTLASGSYDKSIRLWNVKKGSVLATLEGHTNFVYSICFSPDSSTLASGSLDQNIRLWDTKKGNEKIKLEGHTDGILSVCYSVDGVTLASGSRDHSIRLWDSKTGLQIAKLDGHTDYVRSICFSPDGIILASGSRDSSVRLWDVKARKETLPQDTLYNQILPQFSPNSFSNKVPQDNTTSNITILRISQYPNLEGQGALISKGQFVNYSGVDLLQLFKSKGSLILENKQE
;
A
#
# COMPACT_ATOMS: atom_id res chain seq x y z
N MET A 1 -22.49 -2.29 -53.27
CA MET A 1 -21.13 -2.23 -52.70
C MET A 1 -20.19 -1.82 -53.81
N ASN A 2 -19.07 -1.17 -53.50
CA ASN A 2 -18.12 -0.72 -54.52
C ASN A 2 -16.94 -1.70 -54.64
N CYS A 3 -16.20 -1.65 -55.74
CA CYS A 3 -15.05 -2.51 -55.97
C CYS A 3 -13.86 -2.12 -55.05
N THR A 4 -13.07 -3.11 -54.64
CA THR A 4 -11.98 -2.93 -53.65
C THR A 4 -10.73 -2.25 -54.23
N HIS A 5 -10.65 -2.08 -55.55
CA HIS A 5 -9.60 -1.30 -56.24
C HIS A 5 -10.23 -0.11 -56.97
N HIS A 6 -11.25 -0.34 -57.80
CA HIS A 6 -12.02 0.74 -58.43
C HIS A 6 -13.16 1.24 -57.52
N ILE A 7 -12.79 2.00 -56.48
CA ILE A 7 -13.66 2.44 -55.37
C ILE A 7 -14.89 3.24 -55.82
N LEU A 8 -14.88 3.84 -57.01
CA LEU A 8 -16.04 4.56 -57.57
C LEU A 8 -17.06 3.65 -58.27
N ASN A 9 -16.68 2.42 -58.68
CA ASN A 9 -17.53 1.53 -59.48
C ASN A 9 -18.27 0.50 -58.62
N GLN A 10 -19.56 0.30 -58.90
CA GLN A 10 -20.42 -0.62 -58.14
C GLN A 10 -20.31 -2.07 -58.61
N VAL A 11 -20.28 -2.99 -57.65
CA VAL A 11 -20.25 -4.45 -57.82
C VAL A 11 -21.66 -4.98 -58.02
N GLN A 12 -21.92 -5.65 -59.14
CA GLN A 12 -23.22 -6.25 -59.47
C GLN A 12 -23.25 -7.79 -59.33
N THR A 13 -22.08 -8.43 -59.27
CA THR A 13 -21.91 -9.89 -59.32
C THR A 13 -20.89 -10.38 -58.28
N ILE A 14 -20.95 -11.68 -57.93
CA ILE A 14 -19.97 -12.33 -57.05
C ILE A 14 -19.43 -13.60 -57.71
N CYS A 15 -18.10 -13.73 -57.73
CA CYS A 15 -17.43 -14.97 -58.13
C CYS A 15 -17.48 -15.99 -56.97
N ILE A 16 -17.97 -17.21 -57.25
CA ILE A 16 -18.10 -18.29 -56.27
C ILE A 16 -16.98 -19.35 -56.37
N ALA A 17 -16.17 -19.33 -57.43
CA ALA A 17 -15.05 -20.26 -57.61
C ALA A 17 -13.87 -20.03 -56.64
N PRO A 18 -13.04 -21.06 -56.39
CA PRO A 18 -11.71 -20.89 -55.81
C PRO A 18 -10.73 -20.43 -56.91
N HIS A 19 -10.20 -19.21 -56.77
CA HIS A 19 -9.09 -18.70 -57.59
C HIS A 19 -8.02 -18.07 -56.68
N GLN A 20 -6.76 -18.04 -57.10
CA GLN A 20 -5.61 -17.65 -56.25
C GLN A 20 -5.33 -16.13 -56.20
N CYS A 21 -6.24 -15.28 -56.65
CA CYS A 21 -6.04 -13.83 -56.59
C CYS A 21 -6.33 -13.30 -55.17
N LYS A 22 -5.56 -12.30 -54.71
CA LYS A 22 -5.72 -11.67 -53.39
C LYS A 22 -6.91 -10.70 -53.29
N CYS A 23 -7.52 -10.32 -54.41
CA CYS A 23 -8.70 -9.46 -54.44
C CYS A 23 -9.94 -10.19 -53.88
N GLN A 24 -10.79 -9.50 -53.11
CA GLN A 24 -12.06 -10.09 -52.66
C GLN A 24 -12.98 -10.43 -53.85
N ARG A 25 -13.86 -11.42 -53.67
CA ARG A 25 -14.84 -11.97 -54.66
C ARG A 25 -15.91 -10.99 -55.21
N LYS A 26 -15.70 -9.68 -55.05
CA LYS A 26 -16.61 -8.57 -55.39
C LYS A 26 -16.00 -7.75 -56.52
N LEU A 27 -16.43 -8.00 -57.76
CA LEU A 27 -15.82 -7.44 -58.96
C LEU A 27 -16.72 -6.35 -59.58
N CYS A 28 -16.12 -5.23 -60.02
CA CYS A 28 -16.69 -4.42 -61.10
C CYS A 28 -16.34 -5.05 -62.46
N PRO A 29 -16.99 -4.65 -63.57
CA PRO A 29 -16.72 -5.21 -64.89
C PRO A 29 -15.23 -5.15 -65.29
N GLU A 30 -14.55 -4.02 -65.04
CA GLU A 30 -13.12 -3.88 -65.39
C GLU A 30 -12.27 -4.93 -64.66
N CYS A 31 -12.46 -5.11 -63.36
CA CYS A 31 -11.73 -6.13 -62.59
C CYS A 31 -12.17 -7.58 -62.88
N GLN A 32 -13.26 -7.79 -63.62
CA GLN A 32 -13.63 -9.12 -64.13
C GLN A 32 -12.78 -9.49 -65.35
N ASP A 33 -12.56 -8.52 -66.25
CA ASP A 33 -11.75 -8.67 -67.46
C ASP A 33 -10.24 -8.64 -67.14
N GLU A 34 -9.76 -7.68 -66.34
CA GLU A 34 -8.35 -7.56 -65.91
C GLU A 34 -7.82 -8.79 -65.16
N HIS A 35 -8.71 -9.62 -64.61
CA HIS A 35 -8.35 -10.81 -63.83
C HIS A 35 -8.86 -12.12 -64.47
N GLY A 36 -9.39 -12.06 -65.70
CA GLY A 36 -9.78 -13.24 -66.49
C GLY A 36 -10.80 -14.15 -65.79
N VAL A 37 -11.77 -13.59 -65.07
CA VAL A 37 -12.68 -14.37 -64.24
C VAL A 37 -13.83 -14.94 -65.07
N ASP A 38 -13.72 -16.23 -65.38
CA ASP A 38 -14.68 -16.98 -66.22
C ASP A 38 -16.13 -16.91 -65.69
N VAL A 39 -17.02 -16.48 -66.59
CA VAL A 39 -18.41 -16.10 -66.34
C VAL A 39 -19.24 -17.25 -65.73
N GLN A 40 -18.90 -18.51 -66.02
CA GLN A 40 -19.63 -19.66 -65.46
C GLN A 40 -19.56 -19.74 -63.93
N TYR A 41 -18.57 -19.10 -63.30
CA TYR A 41 -18.37 -19.09 -61.85
C TYR A 41 -18.94 -17.85 -61.15
N ILE A 42 -19.76 -17.06 -61.85
CA ILE A 42 -20.27 -15.78 -61.38
C ILE A 42 -21.78 -15.85 -61.14
N VAL A 43 -22.22 -15.49 -59.94
CA VAL A 43 -23.63 -15.54 -59.52
C VAL A 43 -24.13 -14.15 -59.13
N SER A 44 -25.36 -13.81 -59.56
CA SER A 44 -26.02 -12.57 -59.16
C SER A 44 -26.48 -12.63 -57.70
N MET A 45 -26.33 -11.51 -56.99
CA MET A 45 -26.51 -11.48 -55.52
C MET A 45 -27.88 -11.98 -55.05
N LYS A 46 -28.94 -11.76 -55.86
CA LYS A 46 -30.30 -12.21 -55.58
C LYS A 46 -30.41 -13.74 -55.54
N LYS A 47 -29.80 -14.44 -56.50
CA LYS A 47 -29.84 -15.93 -56.60
C LYS A 47 -29.03 -16.63 -55.51
N PHE A 48 -28.07 -15.92 -54.89
CA PHE A 48 -27.32 -16.41 -53.73
C PHE A 48 -28.18 -16.43 -52.46
N GLN A 49 -29.10 -15.48 -52.27
CA GLN A 49 -29.97 -15.39 -51.08
C GLN A 49 -30.95 -16.57 -51.01
N ASP A 50 -31.58 -16.93 -52.13
CA ASP A 50 -32.57 -18.03 -52.18
C ASP A 50 -31.99 -19.39 -51.76
N ILE A 51 -30.74 -19.67 -52.18
CA ILE A 51 -30.03 -20.92 -51.87
C ILE A 51 -29.69 -21.01 -50.37
N PHE A 52 -29.36 -19.88 -49.73
CA PHE A 52 -29.05 -19.83 -48.31
C PHE A 52 -30.29 -20.16 -47.45
N MET A 53 -31.44 -19.57 -47.77
CA MET A 53 -32.69 -19.75 -47.01
C MET A 53 -33.21 -21.19 -47.02
N LYS A 54 -33.13 -21.89 -48.17
CA LYS A 54 -33.65 -23.27 -48.28
C LYS A 54 -32.95 -24.25 -47.34
N LYS A 55 -31.68 -24.00 -47.01
CA LYS A 55 -30.83 -25.00 -46.34
C LYS A 55 -31.12 -25.12 -44.83
N LEU A 56 -31.90 -24.22 -44.23
CA LEU A 56 -31.87 -23.95 -42.79
C LEU A 56 -32.83 -24.82 -41.93
N LYS A 57 -33.00 -26.15 -42.21
CA LYS A 57 -34.25 -26.91 -41.88
C LYS A 57 -34.30 -28.33 -41.18
N GLU A 58 -33.23 -29.06 -40.77
CA GLU A 58 -33.30 -30.57 -40.78
C GLU A 58 -32.47 -31.52 -39.80
N PHE A 59 -31.49 -31.14 -38.96
CA PHE A 59 -30.69 -32.05 -38.04
C PHE A 59 -31.27 -32.09 -36.58
N THR A 60 -30.83 -33.01 -35.69
CA THR A 60 -31.54 -33.35 -34.40
C THR A 60 -30.66 -33.74 -33.17
N LEU A 61 -31.22 -34.42 -32.14
CA LEU A 61 -30.85 -34.34 -30.70
C LEU A 61 -29.62 -35.16 -30.20
N ASP A 62 -29.06 -36.08 -31.00
CA ASP A 62 -28.17 -37.16 -30.50
C ASP A 62 -26.73 -36.74 -30.14
N ASP A 63 -26.32 -35.51 -30.45
CA ASP A 63 -24.93 -35.06 -30.25
C ASP A 63 -24.62 -34.54 -28.83
N ALA A 64 -25.63 -34.18 -28.04
CA ALA A 64 -25.44 -33.66 -26.68
C ALA A 64 -24.74 -34.67 -25.75
N TYR A 65 -25.06 -35.97 -25.86
CA TYR A 65 -24.47 -37.03 -25.03
C TYR A 65 -22.97 -37.23 -25.30
N LYS A 66 -22.53 -37.01 -26.54
CA LYS A 66 -21.12 -37.16 -26.96
C LYS A 66 -20.25 -36.05 -26.36
N ILE A 67 -20.78 -34.82 -26.31
CA ILE A 67 -20.10 -33.63 -25.76
C ILE A 67 -19.86 -33.76 -24.24
N VAL A 68 -20.84 -34.29 -23.49
CA VAL A 68 -20.68 -34.51 -22.03
C VAL A 68 -19.54 -35.50 -21.74
N LYS A 69 -19.44 -36.59 -22.52
CA LYS A 69 -18.38 -37.59 -22.37
C LYS A 69 -17.00 -37.01 -22.71
N GLN A 70 -16.89 -36.16 -23.73
CA GLN A 70 -15.66 -35.43 -24.04
C GLN A 70 -15.27 -34.45 -22.91
N ARG A 71 -16.22 -33.71 -22.34
CA ARG A 71 -15.97 -32.75 -21.25
C ARG A 71 -15.43 -33.44 -19.99
N MET A 72 -15.95 -34.62 -19.63
CA MET A 72 -15.43 -35.43 -18.51
C MET A 72 -14.01 -35.94 -18.78
N ASN A 73 -13.74 -36.45 -20.00
CA ASN A 73 -12.39 -36.87 -20.38
C ASN A 73 -11.39 -35.70 -20.31
N PHE A 74 -11.78 -34.51 -20.78
CA PHE A 74 -10.94 -33.30 -20.76
C PHE A 74 -10.63 -32.84 -19.33
N GLN A 75 -11.61 -32.86 -18.41
CA GLN A 75 -11.35 -32.57 -16.98
C GLN A 75 -10.43 -33.61 -16.32
N SER A 76 -10.60 -34.89 -16.65
CA SER A 76 -9.71 -35.96 -16.18
C SER A 76 -8.27 -35.77 -16.67
N MET A 77 -8.10 -35.47 -17.97
CA MET A 77 -6.80 -35.18 -18.57
C MET A 77 -6.14 -33.96 -17.92
N LEU A 78 -6.86 -32.84 -17.77
CA LEU A 78 -6.33 -31.60 -17.22
C LEU A 78 -5.95 -31.74 -15.73
N SER A 79 -6.70 -32.52 -14.95
CA SER A 79 -6.34 -32.89 -13.56
C SER A 79 -5.10 -33.80 -13.51
N SER A 80 -4.99 -34.76 -14.43
CA SER A 80 -3.80 -35.61 -14.57
C SER A 80 -2.56 -34.79 -14.92
N THR A 81 -2.67 -33.85 -15.87
CA THR A 81 -1.57 -32.94 -16.24
C THR A 81 -1.17 -32.03 -15.07
N LEU A 82 -2.12 -31.54 -14.27
CA LEU A 82 -1.82 -30.67 -13.13
C LEU A 82 -1.12 -31.44 -11.99
N ASN A 83 -1.46 -32.71 -11.77
CA ASN A 83 -0.71 -33.59 -10.85
C ASN A 83 0.67 -33.96 -11.40
N MET A 84 0.79 -34.24 -12.71
CA MET A 84 2.06 -34.56 -13.37
C MET A 84 3.04 -33.38 -13.30
N LEU A 85 2.55 -32.15 -13.54
CA LEU A 85 3.32 -30.91 -13.37
C LEU A 85 3.77 -30.69 -11.92
N LYS A 86 2.93 -31.02 -10.93
CA LYS A 86 3.34 -30.98 -9.51
C LYS A 86 4.44 -32.00 -9.22
N GLN A 87 4.30 -33.26 -9.63
CA GLN A 87 5.32 -34.29 -9.43
C GLN A 87 6.65 -33.91 -10.09
N ILE A 88 6.61 -33.33 -11.30
CA ILE A 88 7.80 -32.77 -11.98
C ILE A 88 8.43 -31.64 -11.17
N PHE A 89 7.63 -30.72 -10.62
CA PHE A 89 8.13 -29.60 -9.81
C PHE A 89 8.71 -30.07 -8.46
N ASP A 90 8.08 -31.06 -7.82
CA ASP A 90 8.54 -31.67 -6.57
C ASP A 90 9.84 -32.46 -6.79
N GLU A 91 9.95 -33.25 -7.86
CA GLU A 91 11.19 -33.97 -8.19
C GLU A 91 12.32 -33.06 -8.65
N LEU A 92 12.03 -31.98 -9.40
CA LEU A 92 13.02 -30.93 -9.71
C LEU A 92 13.54 -30.27 -8.43
N THR A 93 12.63 -29.79 -7.57
CA THR A 93 12.99 -29.14 -6.30
C THR A 93 13.81 -30.09 -5.43
N LYS A 94 13.41 -31.35 -5.32
CA LYS A 94 14.12 -32.36 -4.53
C LYS A 94 15.50 -32.71 -5.11
N SER A 95 15.62 -32.80 -6.44
CA SER A 95 16.91 -33.08 -7.10
C SER A 95 17.87 -31.89 -7.01
N ILE A 96 17.36 -30.67 -7.14
CA ILE A 96 18.11 -29.42 -6.95
C ILE A 96 18.60 -29.33 -5.51
N ASN A 97 17.71 -29.54 -4.52
CA ASN A 97 18.08 -29.52 -3.11
C ASN A 97 19.11 -30.60 -2.79
N GLN A 98 18.97 -31.84 -3.27
CA GLN A 98 19.98 -32.88 -3.07
C GLN A 98 21.36 -32.50 -3.63
N ILE A 99 21.42 -31.79 -4.75
CA ILE A 99 22.68 -31.27 -5.31
C ILE A 99 23.25 -30.17 -4.41
N TYR A 100 22.43 -29.20 -3.97
CA TYR A 100 22.86 -28.14 -3.04
C TYR A 100 23.31 -28.70 -1.68
N ASP A 101 22.55 -29.61 -1.07
CA ASP A 101 22.86 -30.27 0.20
C ASP A 101 24.21 -31.01 0.14
N GLN A 102 24.49 -31.70 -0.98
CA GLN A 102 25.78 -32.38 -1.19
C GLN A 102 26.93 -31.37 -1.35
N PHE A 103 26.77 -30.33 -2.17
CA PHE A 103 27.79 -29.28 -2.31
C PHE A 103 28.06 -28.57 -0.97
N GLU A 104 27.03 -28.20 -0.21
CA GLU A 104 27.19 -27.48 1.06
C GLU A 104 27.79 -28.36 2.16
N LEU A 105 27.53 -29.68 2.16
CA LEU A 105 28.20 -30.64 3.05
C LEU A 105 29.68 -30.81 2.69
N GLU A 106 30.03 -30.91 1.41
CA GLU A 106 31.42 -31.06 0.99
C GLU A 106 32.21 -29.75 1.14
N ASP A 107 31.66 -28.59 0.81
CA ASP A 107 32.32 -27.30 1.05
C ASP A 107 32.61 -27.08 2.54
N LYS A 108 31.66 -27.42 3.42
CA LYS A 108 31.91 -27.40 4.88
C LYS A 108 32.95 -28.44 5.32
N SER A 109 33.05 -29.57 4.64
CA SER A 109 34.11 -30.56 4.89
C SER A 109 35.49 -30.01 4.48
N TYR A 110 35.64 -29.49 3.27
CA TYR A 110 36.89 -28.90 2.77
C TYR A 110 37.31 -27.68 3.58
N MET A 111 36.38 -26.75 3.86
CA MET A 111 36.66 -25.55 4.64
C MET A 111 37.01 -25.86 6.09
N ASN A 112 36.45 -26.90 6.72
CA ASN A 112 36.90 -27.35 8.04
C ASN A 112 38.29 -27.99 8.02
N TYR A 113 38.69 -28.66 6.93
CA TYR A 113 40.04 -29.23 6.78
C TYR A 113 41.11 -28.17 6.47
N ILE A 114 40.73 -27.07 5.82
CA ILE A 114 41.64 -25.99 5.39
C ILE A 114 41.78 -24.89 6.45
N ASN A 115 40.70 -24.51 7.16
CA ASN A 115 40.73 -23.39 8.13
C ASN A 115 41.20 -23.79 9.54
N ASN A 116 41.27 -25.09 9.86
CA ASN A 116 42.02 -25.53 11.04
C ASN A 116 43.52 -25.41 10.74
N TYR A 117 44.27 -24.73 11.62
CA TYR A 117 45.71 -24.48 11.46
C TYR A 117 46.53 -25.78 11.65
N VAL A 118 46.55 -26.62 10.62
CA VAL A 118 47.25 -27.90 10.64
C VAL A 118 48.73 -27.71 10.28
N ASN A 119 49.60 -27.90 11.25
CA ASN A 119 51.05 -28.01 11.04
C ASN A 119 51.34 -29.34 10.31
N PRO A 120 51.91 -29.35 9.08
CA PRO A 120 52.10 -30.58 8.30
C PRO A 120 52.99 -31.64 8.96
N VAL A 121 53.79 -31.25 9.96
CA VAL A 121 54.68 -32.12 10.74
C VAL A 121 53.92 -32.94 11.79
N GLU A 122 52.70 -32.54 12.16
CA GLU A 122 51.89 -33.17 13.22
C GLU A 122 50.75 -34.07 12.67
N LEU A 123 50.56 -34.10 11.35
CA LEU A 123 49.58 -34.97 10.69
C LEU A 123 50.01 -36.44 10.68
N THR A 124 49.04 -37.35 10.77
CA THR A 124 49.28 -38.75 10.43
C THR A 124 49.36 -38.95 8.90
N ASN A 125 50.09 -39.97 8.45
CA ASN A 125 50.26 -40.25 7.02
C ASN A 125 48.92 -40.41 6.27
N ALA A 126 47.87 -40.94 6.91
CA ALA A 126 46.55 -41.11 6.30
C ALA A 126 45.79 -39.78 6.10
N GLU A 127 46.05 -38.78 6.95
CA GLU A 127 45.51 -37.43 6.82
C GLU A 127 46.28 -36.63 5.76
N LEU A 128 47.61 -36.80 5.71
CA LEU A 128 48.45 -36.29 4.63
C LEU A 128 48.05 -36.87 3.26
N GLU A 129 47.81 -38.18 3.14
CA GLU A 129 47.31 -38.78 1.90
C GLU A 129 45.96 -38.18 1.46
N LYS A 130 45.03 -37.95 2.40
CA LYS A 130 43.78 -37.24 2.10
C LYS A 130 44.02 -35.83 1.60
N LEU A 131 44.79 -35.02 2.33
CA LEU A 131 45.06 -33.62 1.99
C LEU A 131 45.75 -33.51 0.61
N VAL A 132 46.65 -34.46 0.29
CA VAL A 132 47.29 -34.59 -1.03
C VAL A 132 46.30 -35.01 -2.12
N GLN A 133 45.37 -35.94 -1.89
CA GLN A 133 44.34 -36.28 -2.88
C GLN A 133 43.37 -35.12 -3.18
N ILE A 134 43.07 -34.30 -2.17
CA ILE A 134 42.26 -33.07 -2.32
C ILE A 134 43.01 -32.05 -3.19
N ILE A 135 44.28 -31.75 -2.85
CA ILE A 135 45.11 -30.77 -3.60
C ILE A 135 45.39 -31.23 -5.04
N ILE A 136 45.57 -32.52 -5.29
CA ILE A 136 45.79 -33.08 -6.64
C ILE A 136 44.46 -33.21 -7.43
N GLY A 137 43.31 -32.91 -6.81
CA GLY A 137 42.01 -32.84 -7.49
C GLY A 137 41.41 -34.18 -7.88
N LYS A 138 41.88 -35.31 -7.32
CA LYS A 138 41.40 -36.65 -7.72
C LYS A 138 39.94 -36.94 -7.36
N GLN A 139 39.36 -36.23 -6.39
CA GLN A 139 37.92 -36.30 -6.12
C GLN A 139 37.06 -35.56 -7.16
N LEU A 140 37.65 -34.67 -7.98
CA LEU A 140 36.91 -33.91 -8.98
C LEU A 140 36.44 -34.77 -10.16
N ASP A 141 37.12 -35.88 -10.44
CA ASP A 141 36.72 -36.83 -11.49
C ASP A 141 35.44 -37.61 -11.10
N ASP A 142 35.36 -38.14 -9.88
CA ASP A 142 34.14 -38.80 -9.38
C ASP A 142 32.97 -37.81 -9.26
N LEU A 143 33.22 -36.58 -8.80
CA LEU A 143 32.23 -35.50 -8.80
C LEU A 143 31.76 -35.18 -10.23
N ASN A 144 32.65 -35.09 -11.22
CA ASN A 144 32.27 -34.88 -12.60
C ASN A 144 31.54 -36.10 -13.20
N ILE A 145 31.89 -37.33 -12.82
CA ILE A 145 31.18 -38.54 -13.26
C ILE A 145 29.76 -38.57 -12.69
N GLN A 146 29.56 -38.25 -11.40
CA GLN A 146 28.22 -38.15 -10.80
C GLN A 146 27.43 -36.98 -11.37
N LYS A 147 28.03 -35.80 -11.50
CA LYS A 147 27.41 -34.61 -12.12
C LYS A 147 27.00 -34.88 -13.56
N ASN A 148 27.85 -35.49 -14.39
CA ASN A 148 27.53 -35.85 -15.78
C ASN A 148 26.54 -37.01 -15.88
N SER A 149 26.48 -37.91 -14.89
CA SER A 149 25.43 -38.91 -14.77
C SER A 149 24.06 -38.28 -14.50
N GLN A 150 23.97 -37.35 -13.55
CA GLN A 150 22.75 -36.58 -13.27
C GLN A 150 22.39 -35.64 -14.42
N LEU A 151 23.36 -35.01 -15.10
CA LEU A 151 23.10 -34.22 -16.31
C LEU A 151 22.53 -35.08 -17.43
N LYS A 152 23.11 -36.26 -17.73
CA LYS A 152 22.54 -37.21 -18.69
C LYS A 152 21.14 -37.68 -18.29
N ARG A 153 20.88 -37.86 -17.00
CA ARG A 153 19.55 -38.21 -16.49
C ARG A 153 18.55 -37.08 -16.73
N LEU A 154 18.94 -35.83 -16.45
CA LEU A 154 18.16 -34.63 -16.75
C LEU A 154 17.98 -34.40 -18.27
N GLU A 155 18.96 -34.74 -19.10
CA GLU A 155 18.84 -34.67 -20.56
C GLU A 155 17.91 -35.76 -21.13
N MET A 156 17.97 -37.00 -20.63
CA MET A 156 17.00 -38.04 -20.99
C MET A 156 15.59 -37.67 -20.55
N VAL A 157 15.43 -37.17 -19.32
CA VAL A 157 14.15 -36.69 -18.78
C VAL A 157 13.65 -35.48 -19.57
N LYS A 158 14.51 -34.54 -19.95
CA LYS A 158 14.17 -33.42 -20.84
C LYS A 158 13.73 -33.90 -22.24
N GLN A 159 14.46 -34.83 -22.85
CA GLN A 159 14.08 -35.38 -24.16
C GLN A 159 12.75 -36.14 -24.08
N GLN A 160 12.48 -36.83 -22.96
CA GLN A 160 11.19 -37.44 -22.70
C GLN A 160 10.10 -36.39 -22.49
N TRP A 161 10.34 -35.31 -21.73
CA TRP A 161 9.39 -34.19 -21.60
C TRP A 161 9.13 -33.47 -22.92
N GLU A 162 10.13 -33.27 -23.77
CA GLU A 162 9.96 -32.71 -25.12
C GLU A 162 9.12 -33.64 -26.00
N MET A 163 9.28 -34.96 -25.86
CA MET A 163 8.49 -35.97 -26.55
C MET A 163 7.03 -36.03 -26.03
N GLU A 164 6.82 -36.03 -24.71
CA GLU A 164 5.51 -36.05 -24.06
C GLU A 164 4.75 -34.73 -24.27
N THR A 165 5.43 -33.58 -24.22
CA THR A 165 4.84 -32.26 -24.54
C THR A 165 4.45 -32.18 -26.00
N LYS A 166 5.27 -32.74 -26.91
CA LYS A 166 4.92 -32.85 -28.33
C LYS A 166 3.74 -33.79 -28.55
N GLU A 167 3.70 -34.95 -27.88
CA GLU A 167 2.57 -35.87 -27.96
C GLU A 167 1.29 -35.27 -27.33
N PHE A 168 1.41 -34.46 -26.28
CA PHE A 168 0.31 -33.66 -25.72
C PHE A 168 -0.19 -32.61 -26.71
N CYS A 169 0.70 -31.85 -27.36
CA CYS A 169 0.35 -30.90 -28.41
C CYS A 169 -0.28 -31.57 -29.63
N ASP A 170 0.19 -32.76 -30.03
CA ASP A 170 -0.40 -33.55 -31.10
C ASP A 170 -1.77 -34.13 -30.69
N LYS A 171 -1.94 -34.59 -29.45
CA LYS A 171 -3.24 -34.99 -28.87
C LYS A 171 -4.21 -33.81 -28.82
N LEU A 172 -3.77 -32.64 -28.35
CA LEU A 172 -4.56 -31.40 -28.32
C LEU A 172 -4.93 -30.94 -29.73
N SER A 173 -4.00 -31.03 -30.70
CA SER A 173 -4.28 -30.75 -32.12
C SER A 173 -5.27 -31.75 -32.71
N LYS A 174 -5.22 -33.03 -32.29
CA LYS A 174 -6.11 -34.11 -32.72
C LYS A 174 -7.51 -33.97 -32.11
N GLU A 175 -7.62 -33.56 -30.85
CA GLU A 175 -8.89 -33.18 -30.22
C GLU A 175 -9.45 -31.88 -30.80
N MET A 176 -8.63 -30.84 -31.04
CA MET A 176 -9.07 -29.64 -31.77
C MET A 176 -9.51 -29.97 -33.20
N LYS A 177 -8.88 -30.92 -33.89
CA LYS A 177 -9.36 -31.45 -35.18
C LYS A 177 -10.67 -32.23 -35.02
N GLY A 178 -10.85 -32.98 -33.95
CA GLY A 178 -12.11 -33.65 -33.59
C GLY A 178 -13.24 -32.66 -33.30
N ILE A 179 -12.95 -31.59 -32.55
CA ILE A 179 -13.86 -30.47 -32.28
C ILE A 179 -14.19 -29.73 -33.59
N ASN A 180 -13.22 -29.48 -34.46
CA ASN A 180 -13.47 -28.92 -35.80
C ASN A 180 -14.24 -29.88 -36.73
N GLN A 181 -14.14 -31.20 -36.55
CA GLN A 181 -14.98 -32.19 -37.24
C GLN A 181 -16.39 -32.26 -36.66
N LEU A 182 -16.57 -32.04 -35.35
CA LEU A 182 -17.87 -31.86 -34.71
C LEU A 182 -18.53 -30.55 -35.16
N ILE A 183 -17.79 -29.45 -35.24
CA ILE A 183 -18.24 -28.17 -35.83
C ILE A 183 -18.69 -28.39 -37.28
N LYS A 184 -17.90 -29.12 -38.08
CA LYS A 184 -18.27 -29.53 -39.46
C LYS A 184 -19.41 -30.56 -39.54
N LYS A 185 -19.81 -31.20 -38.43
CA LYS A 185 -21.03 -32.01 -38.33
C LYS A 185 -22.23 -31.19 -37.86
N THR A 186 -22.04 -30.13 -37.07
CA THR A 186 -23.10 -29.14 -36.82
C THR A 186 -23.33 -28.19 -38.01
N ASP A 187 -22.36 -28.05 -38.92
CA ASP A 187 -22.57 -27.58 -40.30
C ASP A 187 -23.38 -28.60 -41.15
N ASN A 188 -23.54 -29.86 -40.71
CA ASN A 188 -24.08 -30.99 -41.51
C ASN A 188 -25.12 -31.94 -40.77
N SER A 189 -26.45 -31.72 -40.53
CA SER A 189 -28.69 -30.01 -41.03
C SER A 189 -29.33 -28.91 -40.05
N GLN A 190 -29.35 -27.66 -40.47
CA GLN A 190 -29.49 -26.54 -39.56
C GLN A 190 -30.93 -26.45 -39.02
N GLU A 191 -31.17 -26.03 -37.78
CA GLU A 191 -32.31 -25.18 -37.44
C GLU A 191 -31.86 -24.23 -36.32
N ASN A 192 -31.73 -22.94 -36.67
CA ASN A 192 -31.81 -21.79 -35.77
C ASN A 192 -30.87 -21.72 -34.53
N ILE A 193 -29.66 -21.19 -34.72
CA ILE A 193 -29.13 -19.98 -34.03
C ILE A 193 -27.90 -19.50 -34.84
N PRO A 194 -28.01 -18.43 -35.65
CA PRO A 194 -26.94 -17.99 -36.56
C PRO A 194 -26.06 -16.85 -36.01
N GLU A 195 -25.71 -16.86 -34.71
CA GLU A 195 -25.18 -15.66 -34.03
C GLU A 195 -24.01 -15.87 -33.05
N ILE A 196 -23.20 -16.92 -33.23
CA ILE A 196 -21.91 -17.07 -32.51
C ILE A 196 -20.77 -17.26 -33.53
N LYS A 197 -20.32 -16.14 -34.11
CA LYS A 197 -19.05 -16.04 -34.86
C LYS A 197 -18.34 -14.75 -34.48
N TYR A 198 -17.12 -14.89 -33.95
CA TYR A 198 -16.30 -13.87 -33.30
C TYR A 198 -16.87 -13.30 -32.00
N PHE A 199 -16.08 -13.40 -30.93
CA PHE A 199 -16.37 -12.82 -29.62
C PHE A 199 -15.76 -11.41 -29.58
N ASP A 200 -16.33 -10.52 -30.39
CA ASP A 200 -15.85 -9.13 -30.55
C ASP A 200 -16.30 -8.22 -29.41
N GLY A 201 -15.52 -7.17 -29.12
CA GLY A 201 -15.83 -6.20 -28.05
C GLY A 201 -17.16 -5.48 -28.27
N SER A 202 -17.58 -5.30 -29.53
CA SER A 202 -18.91 -4.77 -29.89
C SER A 202 -20.07 -5.60 -29.32
N TYR A 203 -19.90 -6.93 -29.22
CA TYR A 203 -20.92 -7.83 -28.69
C TYR A 203 -21.05 -7.72 -27.16
N LEU A 204 -19.93 -7.51 -26.45
CA LEU A 204 -19.94 -7.22 -25.01
C LEU A 204 -20.60 -5.86 -24.70
N TYR A 205 -20.36 -4.86 -25.55
CA TYR A 205 -20.99 -3.54 -25.44
C TYR A 205 -22.51 -3.60 -25.66
N GLU A 206 -22.97 -4.25 -26.74
CA GLU A 206 -24.42 -4.42 -26.97
C GLU A 206 -25.08 -5.32 -25.92
N LEU A 207 -24.40 -6.34 -25.40
CA LEU A 207 -24.89 -7.13 -24.25
C LEU A 207 -25.10 -6.24 -23.01
N HIS A 208 -24.12 -5.40 -22.66
CA HIS A 208 -24.24 -4.47 -21.52
C HIS A 208 -25.42 -3.50 -21.72
N LYS A 209 -25.53 -2.92 -22.92
CA LYS A 209 -26.61 -2.01 -23.32
C LYS A 209 -27.99 -2.69 -23.28
N ILE A 210 -28.11 -3.94 -23.70
CA ILE A 210 -29.34 -4.74 -23.57
C ILE A 210 -29.67 -5.00 -22.09
N LEU A 211 -28.69 -5.38 -21.27
CA LEU A 211 -28.90 -5.64 -19.84
C LEU A 211 -29.34 -4.35 -19.11
N ARG A 212 -28.71 -3.22 -19.43
CA ARG A 212 -29.03 -1.90 -18.88
C ARG A 212 -30.42 -1.42 -19.29
N ASN A 213 -30.78 -1.50 -20.57
CA ASN A 213 -32.07 -1.05 -21.08
C ASN A 213 -33.28 -1.81 -20.49
N ASN A 214 -33.07 -3.01 -19.95
CA ASN A 214 -34.11 -3.82 -19.32
C ASN A 214 -34.18 -3.63 -17.78
N ASN A 215 -33.42 -2.68 -17.20
CA ASN A 215 -33.37 -2.40 -15.75
C ASN A 215 -33.11 -3.65 -14.87
N ILE A 216 -32.23 -4.54 -15.33
CA ILE A 216 -31.95 -5.82 -14.65
C ILE A 216 -31.03 -5.60 -13.45
N THR A 217 -31.45 -6.11 -12.28
CA THR A 217 -30.67 -6.09 -11.02
C THR A 217 -29.93 -7.40 -10.73
N ASN A 218 -30.17 -8.44 -11.53
CA ASN A 218 -29.54 -9.75 -11.42
C ASN A 218 -29.23 -10.27 -12.83
N CYS A 219 -28.00 -10.01 -13.28
CA CYS A 219 -27.56 -10.26 -14.65
C CYS A 219 -27.63 -11.76 -14.99
N LEU A 220 -27.21 -12.60 -14.05
CA LEU A 220 -27.14 -14.06 -14.23
C LEU A 220 -28.51 -14.70 -14.39
N GLU A 221 -29.47 -14.40 -13.51
CA GLU A 221 -30.82 -14.97 -13.60
C GLU A 221 -31.54 -14.53 -14.89
N TYR A 222 -31.37 -13.27 -15.30
CA TYR A 222 -31.91 -12.81 -16.58
C TYR A 222 -31.32 -13.58 -17.77
N LEU A 223 -30.00 -13.71 -17.85
CA LEU A 223 -29.34 -14.42 -18.97
C LEU A 223 -29.65 -15.93 -18.96
N GLN A 224 -29.80 -16.55 -17.79
CA GLN A 224 -30.27 -17.94 -17.67
C GLN A 224 -31.72 -18.11 -18.16
N SER A 225 -32.58 -17.10 -17.95
CA SER A 225 -33.97 -17.13 -18.43
C SER A 225 -34.10 -17.11 -19.96
N LYS A 226 -33.15 -16.47 -20.66
CA LYS A 226 -33.16 -16.33 -22.13
C LYS A 226 -32.47 -17.53 -22.77
N THR A 227 -33.26 -18.41 -23.39
CA THR A 227 -32.78 -19.66 -24.04
C THR A 227 -31.61 -19.47 -24.99
N GLN A 228 -31.56 -18.36 -25.73
CA GLN A 228 -30.48 -18.01 -26.67
C GLN A 228 -29.18 -17.54 -25.97
N LEU A 229 -29.27 -16.99 -24.75
CA LEU A 229 -28.12 -16.39 -24.04
C LEU A 229 -27.51 -17.31 -22.97
N LYS A 230 -28.01 -18.55 -22.83
CA LYS A 230 -27.55 -19.54 -21.83
C LYS A 230 -26.04 -19.82 -21.87
N PHE A 231 -25.40 -19.71 -23.04
CA PHE A 231 -23.94 -19.81 -23.17
C PHE A 231 -23.22 -18.67 -22.43
N ILE A 232 -23.67 -17.43 -22.65
CA ILE A 232 -23.15 -16.23 -21.98
C ILE A 232 -23.44 -16.29 -20.48
N ALA A 233 -24.63 -16.74 -20.10
CA ALA A 233 -25.01 -16.98 -18.71
C ALA A 233 -24.04 -17.94 -18.01
N SER A 234 -23.68 -19.06 -18.65
CA SER A 234 -22.70 -20.01 -18.12
C SER A 234 -21.29 -19.42 -18.07
N MET A 235 -20.88 -18.62 -19.05
CA MET A 235 -19.57 -17.97 -19.05
C MET A 235 -19.45 -16.94 -17.91
N ILE A 236 -20.44 -16.06 -17.75
CA ILE A 236 -20.50 -15.06 -16.67
C ILE A 236 -20.63 -15.76 -15.30
N GLN A 237 -21.31 -16.91 -15.23
CA GLN A 237 -21.38 -17.70 -14.01
C GLN A 237 -19.98 -18.23 -13.63
N ASN A 238 -19.27 -18.86 -14.57
CA ASN A 238 -17.91 -19.33 -14.34
C ASN A 238 -17.00 -18.19 -13.88
N ILE A 239 -17.10 -17.00 -14.51
CA ILE A 239 -16.34 -15.80 -14.11
C ILE A 239 -16.67 -15.38 -12.67
N SER A 240 -17.95 -15.41 -12.27
CA SER A 240 -18.37 -15.06 -10.91
C SER A 240 -17.83 -16.03 -9.84
N GLU A 241 -17.52 -17.27 -10.24
CA GLU A 241 -16.98 -18.33 -9.39
C GLU A 241 -15.43 -18.32 -9.30
N ILE A 242 -14.73 -17.57 -10.15
CA ILE A 242 -13.26 -17.43 -10.10
C ILE A 242 -12.82 -16.52 -8.93
N ASP A 243 -11.66 -16.81 -8.31
CA ASP A 243 -11.13 -16.07 -7.17
C ASP A 243 -10.87 -14.57 -7.44
N PHE A 244 -10.57 -14.20 -8.69
CA PHE A 244 -10.51 -12.80 -9.19
C PHE A 244 -11.80 -12.00 -8.94
N ASN A 245 -12.93 -12.68 -8.73
CA ASN A 245 -14.21 -12.06 -8.39
C ASN A 245 -14.52 -12.08 -6.88
N LYS A 246 -13.78 -12.87 -6.10
CA LYS A 246 -13.99 -13.10 -4.66
C LYS A 246 -12.99 -12.35 -3.77
N LYS A 247 -11.84 -11.95 -4.33
CA LYS A 247 -10.73 -11.27 -3.65
C LYS A 247 -10.36 -10.00 -4.40
N ASN A 248 -9.80 -9.02 -3.68
CA ASN A 248 -9.24 -7.82 -4.26
C ASN A 248 -7.71 -7.96 -4.39
N TYR A 249 -7.18 -7.76 -5.59
CA TYR A 249 -5.78 -7.97 -5.96
C TYR A 249 -4.99 -6.65 -6.07
N SER A 250 -5.63 -5.50 -5.82
CA SER A 250 -5.00 -4.18 -5.76
C SER A 250 -4.22 -3.93 -4.46
N THR A 251 -4.31 -4.84 -3.48
CA THR A 251 -3.53 -4.80 -2.22
C THR A 251 -2.10 -5.32 -2.40
N GLU A 252 -1.16 -4.85 -1.57
CA GLU A 252 0.28 -5.16 -1.62
C GLU A 252 0.60 -6.66 -1.62
N ASN A 253 -0.16 -7.45 -0.86
CA ASN A 253 -0.05 -8.93 -0.80
C ASN A 253 -0.15 -9.66 -2.16
N TYR A 254 -0.55 -8.96 -3.24
CA TYR A 254 -0.67 -9.52 -4.59
C TYR A 254 0.14 -8.74 -5.66
N ASP A 255 1.00 -7.80 -5.25
CA ASP A 255 1.75 -6.91 -6.15
C ASP A 255 2.59 -7.67 -7.21
N GLN A 256 3.28 -8.75 -6.83
CA GLN A 256 4.04 -9.55 -7.80
C GLN A 256 3.16 -10.22 -8.86
N ILE A 257 2.04 -10.83 -8.46
CA ILE A 257 1.06 -11.42 -9.40
C ILE A 257 0.49 -10.35 -10.33
N ARG A 258 0.29 -9.12 -9.83
CA ARG A 258 -0.20 -7.98 -10.62
C ARG A 258 0.83 -7.53 -11.67
N LYS A 259 2.12 -7.44 -11.30
CA LYS A 259 3.23 -7.15 -12.22
C LYS A 259 3.34 -8.20 -13.34
N ASP A 260 3.22 -9.48 -12.99
CA ASP A 260 3.30 -10.57 -13.96
C ASP A 260 2.09 -10.61 -14.90
N LEU A 261 0.87 -10.42 -14.38
CA LEU A 261 -0.34 -10.27 -15.20
C LEU A 261 -0.22 -9.07 -16.15
N ARG A 262 0.16 -7.89 -15.64
CA ARG A 262 0.39 -6.68 -16.42
C ARG A 262 1.36 -6.93 -17.59
N LYS A 263 2.49 -7.59 -17.32
CA LYS A 263 3.51 -7.93 -18.33
C LYS A 263 3.00 -8.90 -19.40
N GLN A 264 2.04 -9.77 -19.06
CA GLN A 264 1.46 -10.74 -20.00
C GLN A 264 0.31 -10.16 -20.85
N ILE A 265 -0.51 -9.26 -20.30
CA ILE A 265 -1.78 -8.84 -20.93
C ILE A 265 -1.81 -7.41 -21.49
N SER A 266 -0.81 -6.56 -21.22
CA SER A 266 -0.83 -5.13 -21.60
C SER A 266 -0.89 -4.83 -23.10
N TYR A 267 -0.74 -5.85 -23.95
CA TYR A 267 -0.76 -5.72 -25.41
C TYR A 267 -1.94 -6.48 -26.07
N ASP A 268 -2.81 -7.14 -25.29
CA ASP A 268 -3.96 -7.86 -25.83
C ASP A 268 -5.23 -7.00 -25.80
N GLN A 269 -5.64 -6.54 -26.98
CA GLN A 269 -6.84 -5.74 -27.20
C GLN A 269 -8.12 -6.42 -26.70
N TYR A 270 -8.23 -7.75 -26.84
CA TYR A 270 -9.42 -8.49 -26.41
C TYR A 270 -9.50 -8.61 -24.89
N ILE A 271 -8.36 -8.79 -24.21
CA ILE A 271 -8.30 -8.76 -22.74
C ILE A 271 -8.62 -7.35 -22.23
N ILE A 272 -8.13 -6.28 -22.87
CA ILE A 272 -8.42 -4.89 -22.49
C ILE A 272 -9.94 -4.59 -22.58
N GLU A 273 -10.61 -4.96 -23.69
CA GLU A 273 -12.07 -4.76 -23.80
C GLU A 273 -12.87 -5.67 -22.85
N PHE A 274 -12.39 -6.87 -22.56
CA PHE A 274 -13.01 -7.74 -21.54
C PHE A 274 -12.88 -7.16 -20.11
N LEU A 275 -11.72 -6.58 -19.75
CA LEU A 275 -11.53 -5.88 -18.48
C LEU A 275 -12.46 -4.67 -18.36
N LYS A 276 -12.60 -3.86 -19.43
CA LYS A 276 -13.58 -2.76 -19.47
C LYS A 276 -15.02 -3.26 -19.27
N PHE A 277 -15.40 -4.38 -19.91
CA PHE A 277 -16.71 -5.00 -19.69
C PHE A 277 -16.93 -5.45 -18.23
N LEU A 278 -15.91 -5.99 -17.55
CA LEU A 278 -16.01 -6.32 -16.11
C LEU A 278 -16.21 -5.08 -15.23
N VAL A 279 -15.58 -3.94 -15.54
CA VAL A 279 -15.86 -2.66 -14.86
C VAL A 279 -17.32 -2.26 -15.07
N LEU A 280 -17.83 -2.37 -16.29
CA LEU A 280 -19.21 -2.01 -16.65
C LEU A 280 -20.28 -2.91 -16.01
N LEU A 281 -19.99 -4.20 -15.76
CA LEU A 281 -20.89 -5.11 -15.04
C LEU A 281 -21.18 -4.66 -13.60
N THR A 282 -20.27 -3.93 -12.94
CA THR A 282 -20.46 -3.44 -11.56
C THR A 282 -21.66 -2.50 -11.40
N ALA A 283 -22.08 -1.84 -12.49
CA ALA A 283 -23.28 -1.01 -12.50
C ALA A 283 -24.58 -1.83 -12.42
N ILE A 284 -24.54 -3.09 -12.87
CA ILE A 284 -25.71 -3.97 -13.05
C ILE A 284 -25.85 -4.96 -11.89
N ASP A 285 -24.73 -5.56 -11.43
CA ASP A 285 -24.76 -6.72 -10.54
C ASP A 285 -23.62 -6.69 -9.51
N GLU A 286 -23.98 -6.69 -8.22
CA GLU A 286 -23.04 -6.47 -7.12
C GLU A 286 -21.99 -7.58 -6.97
N ARG A 287 -22.23 -8.76 -7.54
CA ARG A 287 -21.28 -9.88 -7.51
C ARG A 287 -19.98 -9.54 -8.24
N PHE A 288 -19.98 -8.59 -9.17
CA PHE A 288 -18.81 -8.25 -9.98
C PHE A 288 -17.97 -7.08 -9.42
N ILE A 289 -18.35 -6.49 -8.28
CA ILE A 289 -17.69 -5.31 -7.73
C ILE A 289 -16.18 -5.51 -7.53
N TYR A 290 -15.73 -6.68 -7.03
CA TYR A 290 -14.30 -6.92 -6.86
C TYR A 290 -13.58 -7.16 -8.19
N SER A 291 -14.11 -7.98 -9.11
CA SER A 291 -13.48 -8.18 -10.42
C SER A 291 -13.42 -6.89 -11.24
N GLY A 292 -14.44 -6.03 -11.16
CA GLY A 292 -14.44 -4.69 -11.76
C GLY A 292 -13.43 -3.73 -11.09
N SER A 293 -13.33 -3.73 -9.75
CA SER A 293 -12.35 -2.91 -9.02
C SER A 293 -10.91 -3.33 -9.28
N ASN A 294 -10.67 -4.64 -9.44
CA ASN A 294 -9.40 -5.22 -9.90
C ASN A 294 -9.12 -4.80 -11.35
N SER A 295 -10.11 -4.90 -12.24
CA SER A 295 -9.98 -4.56 -13.66
C SER A 295 -9.67 -3.09 -13.87
N LEU A 296 -10.30 -2.17 -13.13
CA LEU A 296 -10.08 -0.74 -13.27
C LEU A 296 -8.67 -0.33 -12.78
N ASN A 297 -8.20 -0.88 -11.65
CA ASN A 297 -6.83 -0.69 -11.19
C ASN A 297 -5.80 -1.23 -12.19
N LEU A 298 -6.00 -2.44 -12.72
CA LEU A 298 -5.13 -3.00 -13.77
C LEU A 298 -5.08 -2.12 -15.03
N LEU A 299 -6.23 -1.58 -15.48
CA LEU A 299 -6.28 -0.67 -16.64
C LEU A 299 -5.49 0.63 -16.38
N VAL A 300 -5.57 1.19 -15.17
CA VAL A 300 -4.78 2.36 -14.74
C VAL A 300 -3.29 2.05 -14.70
N GLU A 301 -2.87 0.94 -14.07
CA GLU A 301 -1.45 0.55 -13.97
C GLU A 301 -0.84 0.19 -15.34
N MET A 302 -1.63 -0.40 -16.24
CA MET A 302 -1.24 -0.62 -17.64
C MET A 302 -1.14 0.69 -18.44
N LYS A 303 -1.56 1.83 -17.89
CA LYS A 303 -1.68 3.13 -18.58
C LYS A 303 -2.54 3.06 -19.83
N VAL A 304 -3.62 2.27 -19.80
CA VAL A 304 -4.60 2.19 -20.91
C VAL A 304 -5.28 3.55 -21.07
N ASP A 305 -5.49 3.97 -22.31
CA ASP A 305 -6.24 5.18 -22.61
C ASP A 305 -7.73 4.96 -22.30
N LEU A 306 -8.22 5.66 -21.27
CA LEU A 306 -9.62 5.64 -20.81
C LEU A 306 -10.33 6.97 -21.06
N ARG A 307 -9.72 7.92 -21.79
CA ARG A 307 -10.30 9.24 -22.05
C ARG A 307 -11.64 9.14 -22.79
N GLU A 308 -12.57 10.01 -22.44
CA GLU A 308 -13.94 10.07 -23.00
C GLU A 308 -14.79 8.79 -22.80
N TYR A 309 -14.33 7.83 -21.99
CA TYR A 309 -15.04 6.56 -21.78
C TYR A 309 -16.25 6.69 -20.84
N ASN A 310 -17.25 5.84 -21.05
CA ASN A 310 -18.54 5.91 -20.34
C ASN A 310 -18.61 4.89 -19.20
N PHE A 311 -18.36 5.34 -17.96
CA PHE A 311 -18.35 4.58 -16.72
C PHE A 311 -19.53 4.95 -15.80
N GLU A 312 -20.73 5.04 -16.38
CA GLU A 312 -21.94 5.45 -15.67
C GLU A 312 -22.46 4.37 -14.68
N ASN A 313 -22.86 4.79 -13.49
CA ASN A 313 -23.42 3.98 -12.40
C ASN A 313 -22.52 2.83 -11.87
N ILE A 314 -21.23 2.79 -12.22
CA ILE A 314 -20.28 1.75 -11.77
C ILE A 314 -20.07 1.78 -10.26
N ARG A 315 -19.58 0.65 -9.72
CA ARG A 315 -19.39 0.47 -8.27
C ARG A 315 -17.99 -0.08 -8.01
N ILE A 316 -17.12 0.76 -7.46
CA ILE A 316 -15.70 0.51 -7.27
C ILE A 316 -15.35 0.62 -5.79
N ARG A 317 -14.60 -0.33 -5.24
CA ARG A 317 -14.19 -0.30 -3.83
C ARG A 317 -12.82 -0.90 -3.55
N ASP A 318 -12.27 -0.52 -2.40
CA ASP A 318 -11.08 -1.11 -1.77
C ASP A 318 -9.86 -1.14 -2.70
N THR A 319 -9.68 -0.12 -3.56
CA THR A 319 -8.72 -0.16 -4.68
C THR A 319 -7.97 1.15 -4.88
N SER A 320 -6.86 1.10 -5.61
CA SER A 320 -6.06 2.29 -5.96
C SER A 320 -6.25 2.66 -7.43
N LEU A 321 -6.66 3.91 -7.66
CA LEU A 321 -6.77 4.53 -8.99
C LEU A 321 -5.71 5.64 -9.17
N VAL A 322 -4.69 5.64 -8.32
CA VAL A 322 -3.62 6.64 -8.24
C VAL A 322 -2.93 6.86 -9.58
N GLY A 323 -2.80 8.12 -9.99
CA GLY A 323 -2.26 8.51 -11.30
C GLY A 323 -3.15 8.18 -12.51
N GLY A 324 -4.40 7.76 -12.30
CA GLY A 324 -5.32 7.39 -13.38
C GLY A 324 -5.78 8.57 -14.23
N ASN A 325 -5.75 8.40 -15.56
CA ASN A 325 -6.13 9.43 -16.53
C ASN A 325 -7.56 9.21 -17.04
N PHE A 326 -8.49 10.07 -16.60
CA PHE A 326 -9.92 9.97 -16.85
C PHE A 326 -10.51 11.25 -17.45
N VAL A 327 -9.73 11.98 -18.26
CA VAL A 327 -10.18 13.17 -19.00
C VAL A 327 -11.50 12.89 -19.72
N ARG A 328 -12.52 13.73 -19.49
CA ARG A 328 -13.87 13.67 -20.08
C ARG A 328 -14.64 12.35 -19.88
N CYS A 329 -14.24 11.50 -18.93
CA CYS A 329 -15.02 10.31 -18.57
C CYS A 329 -16.41 10.69 -18.04
N ASN A 330 -17.42 9.85 -18.31
CA ASN A 330 -18.71 9.92 -17.65
C ASN A 330 -18.75 8.95 -16.47
N PHE A 331 -18.90 9.46 -15.23
CA PHE A 331 -19.06 8.67 -14.01
C PHE A 331 -20.42 8.91 -13.32
N ASN A 332 -21.41 9.49 -14.00
CA ASN A 332 -22.68 9.87 -13.38
C ASN A 332 -23.31 8.67 -12.63
N GLY A 333 -23.83 8.90 -11.42
CA GLY A 333 -24.46 7.88 -10.56
C GLY A 333 -23.52 6.87 -9.89
N SER A 334 -22.23 6.84 -10.24
CA SER A 334 -21.26 5.84 -9.75
C SER A 334 -20.91 5.97 -8.25
N ASN A 335 -20.53 4.85 -7.63
CA ASN A 335 -20.14 4.76 -6.22
C ASN A 335 -18.67 4.32 -6.07
N PHE A 336 -17.88 5.12 -5.34
CA PHE A 336 -16.49 4.87 -5.00
C PHE A 336 -16.34 4.81 -3.47
N GLU A 337 -15.81 3.71 -2.93
CA GLU A 337 -15.77 3.45 -1.48
C GLU A 337 -14.43 2.84 -1.05
N ASN A 338 -13.70 3.48 -0.12
CA ASN A 338 -12.34 3.08 0.25
C ASN A 338 -11.37 3.04 -0.95
N VAL A 339 -11.31 4.15 -1.70
CA VAL A 339 -10.50 4.29 -2.91
C VAL A 339 -9.43 5.37 -2.72
N ASP A 340 -8.20 5.10 -3.15
CA ASP A 340 -7.14 6.12 -3.28
C ASP A 340 -7.18 6.74 -4.67
N ILE A 341 -7.24 8.07 -4.72
CA ILE A 341 -7.37 8.87 -5.94
C ILE A 341 -6.23 9.88 -6.11
N SER A 342 -5.15 9.75 -5.33
CA SER A 342 -3.99 10.65 -5.38
C SER A 342 -3.44 10.76 -6.82
N GLY A 343 -3.27 11.99 -7.32
CA GLY A 343 -2.81 12.23 -8.69
C GLY A 343 -3.78 11.82 -9.83
N MET A 344 -5.06 11.52 -9.57
CA MET A 344 -6.03 11.30 -10.66
C MET A 344 -6.28 12.56 -11.49
N ASN A 345 -6.32 12.41 -12.82
CA ASN A 345 -6.67 13.47 -13.77
C ASN A 345 -8.14 13.32 -14.19
N LEU A 346 -8.95 14.37 -13.95
CA LEU A 346 -10.41 14.39 -14.13
C LEU A 346 -10.90 15.56 -15.00
N ASN A 347 -10.03 16.18 -15.81
CA ASN A 347 -10.38 17.34 -16.66
C ASN A 347 -11.61 17.04 -17.53
N GLY A 348 -12.69 17.81 -17.39
CA GLY A 348 -13.92 17.68 -18.16
C GLY A 348 -14.82 16.48 -17.81
N ALA A 349 -14.53 15.74 -16.74
CA ALA A 349 -15.32 14.56 -16.37
C ALA A 349 -16.73 14.90 -15.84
N GLN A 350 -17.70 14.04 -16.13
CA GLN A 350 -19.08 14.16 -15.63
C GLN A 350 -19.27 13.31 -14.37
N MET A 351 -19.78 13.90 -13.29
CA MET A 351 -19.91 13.26 -11.98
C MET A 351 -21.23 13.66 -11.27
N LEU A 352 -22.34 13.69 -12.02
CA LEU A 352 -23.69 13.95 -11.52
C LEU A 352 -24.20 12.76 -10.69
N ASN A 353 -24.76 12.99 -9.49
CA ASN A 353 -25.29 11.96 -8.58
C ASN A 353 -24.28 10.91 -8.05
N CYS A 354 -22.96 11.15 -8.19
CA CYS A 354 -21.96 10.21 -7.66
C CYS A 354 -21.96 10.12 -6.14
N LYS A 355 -21.45 9.01 -5.62
CA LYS A 355 -21.18 8.75 -4.20
C LYS A 355 -19.70 8.44 -4.02
N TRP A 356 -19.07 9.09 -3.06
CA TRP A 356 -17.66 8.93 -2.74
C TRP A 356 -17.51 8.86 -1.22
N ARG A 357 -16.87 7.79 -0.73
CA ARG A 357 -16.78 7.45 0.69
C ARG A 357 -15.41 6.93 1.06
N ASN A 358 -14.91 7.33 2.22
CA ASN A 358 -13.63 6.86 2.75
C ASN A 358 -12.46 7.04 1.74
N ILE A 359 -12.44 8.16 1.03
CA ILE A 359 -11.47 8.44 -0.02
C ILE A 359 -10.13 8.86 0.57
N LYS A 360 -9.03 8.34 0.03
CA LYS A 360 -7.65 8.74 0.34
C LYS A 360 -7.11 9.73 -0.68
N ILE A 361 -6.37 10.72 -0.19
CA ILE A 361 -5.56 11.68 -0.94
C ILE A 361 -4.33 11.96 -0.07
N HIS A 362 -3.13 11.69 -0.58
CA HIS A 362 -1.86 11.81 0.17
C HIS A 362 -1.08 13.11 -0.09
N GLU A 363 -1.57 13.97 -0.98
CA GLU A 363 -0.95 15.24 -1.38
C GLU A 363 -1.59 16.44 -0.65
N LEU A 364 -0.78 17.41 -0.22
CA LEU A 364 -1.23 18.73 0.26
C LEU A 364 -1.40 19.70 -0.93
N ASN A 365 -0.93 20.94 -0.80
CA ASN A 365 -1.01 21.97 -1.82
C ASN A 365 -0.04 21.68 -2.96
N GLN A 366 -0.56 21.55 -4.18
CA GLN A 366 0.24 21.61 -5.40
C GLN A 366 0.47 23.10 -5.73
N LEU A 367 1.70 23.59 -5.63
CA LEU A 367 2.02 25.00 -5.84
C LEU A 367 2.27 25.26 -7.33
N ASN A 368 1.18 25.39 -8.06
CA ASN A 368 1.20 25.65 -9.50
C ASN A 368 1.53 27.11 -9.80
N GLY A 369 2.44 27.32 -10.76
CA GLY A 369 2.74 28.66 -11.27
C GLY A 369 3.97 28.74 -12.16
N HIS A 370 4.96 27.84 -12.00
CA HIS A 370 6.09 27.75 -12.91
C HIS A 370 5.66 27.20 -14.28
N ASP A 371 6.11 27.83 -15.36
CA ASP A 371 5.79 27.44 -16.73
C ASP A 371 6.84 26.48 -17.33
N SER A 372 7.77 25.97 -16.50
CA SER A 372 8.87 25.09 -16.87
C SER A 372 9.34 24.23 -15.68
N GLN A 373 10.24 23.28 -15.93
CA GLN A 373 10.68 22.26 -14.98
C GLN A 373 11.23 22.87 -13.68
N VAL A 374 10.87 22.30 -12.53
CA VAL A 374 11.28 22.82 -11.21
C VAL A 374 12.55 22.10 -10.76
N TYR A 375 13.69 22.80 -10.83
CA TYR A 375 15.03 22.22 -10.62
C TYR A 375 15.46 22.16 -9.15
N SER A 376 14.93 23.04 -8.30
CA SER A 376 15.30 23.13 -6.89
C SER A 376 14.14 23.66 -6.07
N VAL A 377 13.90 23.04 -4.90
CA VAL A 377 13.04 23.55 -3.84
C VAL A 377 13.84 23.63 -2.53
N CYS A 378 13.62 24.69 -1.74
CA CYS A 378 14.32 24.90 -0.47
C CYS A 378 13.41 25.60 0.54
N PHE A 379 13.31 25.11 1.78
CA PHE A 379 12.60 25.80 2.85
C PHE A 379 13.45 26.90 3.48
N SER A 380 12.80 27.97 3.90
CA SER A 380 13.35 28.92 4.88
C SER A 380 13.53 28.25 6.25
N PRO A 381 14.49 28.70 7.09
CA PRO A 381 14.78 28.06 8.38
C PRO A 381 13.63 28.01 9.39
N ASP A 382 12.60 28.86 9.25
CA ASP A 382 11.39 28.85 10.09
C ASP A 382 10.25 27.99 9.51
N GLY A 383 10.44 27.37 8.34
CA GLY A 383 9.43 26.58 7.63
C GLY A 383 8.24 27.37 7.07
N SER A 384 8.19 28.70 7.26
CA SER A 384 7.05 29.54 6.84
C SER A 384 6.96 29.73 5.33
N THR A 385 8.13 29.72 4.67
CA THR A 385 8.30 30.07 3.27
C THR A 385 9.10 28.99 2.54
N LEU A 386 8.63 28.60 1.36
CA LEU A 386 9.37 27.75 0.42
C LEU A 386 9.89 28.64 -0.72
N ALA A 387 11.13 28.42 -1.15
CA ALA A 387 11.66 28.95 -2.41
C ALA A 387 11.72 27.83 -3.46
N SER A 388 11.45 28.17 -4.72
CA SER A 388 11.57 27.26 -5.86
C SER A 388 12.21 27.94 -7.07
N SER A 389 12.89 27.17 -7.91
CA SER A 389 13.50 27.67 -9.15
C SER A 389 13.16 26.79 -10.35
N SER A 390 13.09 27.42 -11.54
CA SER A 390 12.77 26.72 -12.79
C SER A 390 13.72 27.03 -13.95
N GLY A 391 13.56 26.29 -15.03
CA GLY A 391 14.17 26.59 -16.32
C GLY A 391 13.88 25.54 -17.39
N ILE A 392 14.41 25.77 -18.60
CA ILE A 392 14.55 24.74 -19.64
C ILE A 392 15.88 24.90 -20.37
N ILE A 393 16.61 23.80 -20.56
CA ILE A 393 17.99 23.80 -21.10
C ILE A 393 18.04 24.29 -22.57
N CYS A 394 16.93 24.22 -23.30
CA CYS A 394 16.85 24.57 -24.72
C CYS A 394 16.33 26.00 -25.00
N GLY A 395 16.13 26.82 -23.97
CA GLY A 395 15.69 28.22 -24.08
C GLY A 395 14.17 28.42 -24.26
N GLY A 396 13.70 29.62 -23.89
CA GLY A 396 12.30 30.05 -24.07
C GLY A 396 11.32 29.68 -22.94
N GLY A 397 11.79 29.09 -21.84
CA GLY A 397 10.96 28.72 -20.67
C GLY A 397 11.14 29.64 -19.46
N ASP A 398 10.35 29.39 -18.41
CA ASP A 398 10.37 30.14 -17.15
C ASP A 398 11.69 29.93 -16.40
N CYS A 399 12.52 30.96 -16.28
CA CYS A 399 13.79 30.98 -15.56
C CYS A 399 13.70 31.76 -14.22
N SER A 400 12.51 31.80 -13.60
CA SER A 400 12.28 32.54 -12.36
C SER A 400 12.63 31.79 -11.07
N ILE A 401 12.78 32.58 -10.01
CA ILE A 401 12.73 32.13 -8.62
C ILE A 401 11.37 32.56 -8.05
N ARG A 402 10.70 31.69 -7.30
CA ARG A 402 9.41 32.00 -6.66
C ARG A 402 9.46 31.68 -5.18
N LEU A 403 8.85 32.54 -4.36
CA LEU A 403 8.68 32.33 -2.92
C LEU A 403 7.21 32.06 -2.63
N TRP A 404 6.92 31.11 -1.74
CA TRP A 404 5.58 30.64 -1.43
C TRP A 404 5.32 30.64 0.07
N ASP A 405 4.16 31.13 0.50
CA ASP A 405 3.64 30.93 1.86
C ASP A 405 3.23 29.46 1.99
N VAL A 406 3.97 28.67 2.77
CA VAL A 406 3.76 27.22 2.91
C VAL A 406 2.37 26.91 3.47
N LYS A 407 1.87 27.76 4.36
CA LYS A 407 0.60 27.59 5.07
C LYS A 407 -0.62 27.98 4.24
N ARG A 408 -0.46 28.88 3.26
CA ARG A 408 -1.54 29.36 2.37
C ARG A 408 -1.47 28.80 0.96
N GLY A 409 -0.33 28.27 0.54
CA GLY A 409 -0.05 27.91 -0.85
C GLY A 409 0.03 29.11 -1.81
N GLN A 410 0.28 30.32 -1.30
CA GLN A 410 0.24 31.57 -2.07
C GLN A 410 1.65 32.02 -2.47
N GLN A 411 1.86 32.41 -3.73
CA GLN A 411 3.11 33.03 -4.18
C GLN A 411 3.28 34.40 -3.51
N LYS A 412 4.35 34.58 -2.73
CA LYS A 412 4.73 35.81 -2.03
C LYS A 412 5.58 36.74 -2.93
N LEU A 413 6.43 36.17 -3.77
CA LEU A 413 7.36 36.89 -4.65
C LEU A 413 7.66 36.06 -5.90
N LYS A 414 7.93 36.72 -7.03
CA LYS A 414 8.58 36.16 -8.23
C LYS A 414 9.78 37.05 -8.56
N ILE A 415 10.92 36.44 -8.88
CA ILE A 415 12.15 37.12 -9.30
C ILE A 415 12.52 36.62 -10.69
N GLU A 416 12.62 37.53 -11.65
CA GLU A 416 12.98 37.28 -13.05
C GLU A 416 14.24 38.09 -13.37
N TYR A 417 15.40 37.43 -13.38
CA TYR A 417 16.70 38.12 -13.56
C TYR A 417 17.75 37.24 -14.24
N HIS A 418 17.85 35.97 -13.82
CA HIS A 418 18.70 34.99 -14.49
C HIS A 418 18.26 34.81 -15.95
N GLN A 419 19.23 34.75 -16.87
CA GLN A 419 18.98 34.66 -18.32
C GLN A 419 18.86 33.20 -18.82
N ASN A 420 18.99 32.24 -17.92
CA ASN A 420 19.01 30.80 -18.21
C ASN A 420 18.54 30.00 -16.97
N VAL A 421 18.52 28.67 -17.07
CA VAL A 421 18.06 27.73 -16.03
C VAL A 421 18.64 28.05 -14.65
N VAL A 422 17.77 28.33 -13.69
CA VAL A 422 18.14 28.50 -12.28
C VAL A 422 18.16 27.14 -11.61
N ARG A 423 19.34 26.53 -11.57
CA ARG A 423 19.56 25.11 -11.27
C ARG A 423 19.44 24.77 -9.79
N THR A 424 19.71 25.72 -8.89
CA THR A 424 19.96 25.46 -7.47
C THR A 424 19.62 26.68 -6.61
N LEU A 425 19.01 26.44 -5.45
CA LEU A 425 18.69 27.43 -4.42
C LEU A 425 19.17 26.97 -3.04
N CYS A 426 19.58 27.91 -2.21
CA CYS A 426 19.85 27.67 -0.79
C CYS A 426 19.52 28.91 0.05
N TYR A 427 18.78 28.77 1.14
CA TYR A 427 18.64 29.82 2.14
C TYR A 427 19.87 29.91 3.02
N SER A 428 20.22 31.13 3.44
CA SER A 428 21.14 31.37 4.55
C SER A 428 20.53 30.89 5.88
N PRO A 429 21.35 30.50 6.89
CA PRO A 429 20.85 29.98 8.17
C PRO A 429 19.96 30.94 8.97
N ASP A 430 20.05 32.26 8.74
CA ASP A 430 19.18 33.27 9.36
C ASP A 430 17.86 33.53 8.58
N GLY A 431 17.72 32.92 7.40
CA GLY A 431 16.58 33.09 6.49
C GLY A 431 16.49 34.46 5.80
N ALA A 432 17.42 35.38 6.02
CA ALA A 432 17.37 36.74 5.47
C ALA A 432 17.86 36.81 4.03
N THR A 433 18.82 35.94 3.65
CA THR A 433 19.39 35.85 2.30
C THR A 433 19.02 34.53 1.62
N LEU A 434 18.76 34.56 0.31
CA LEU A 434 18.66 33.38 -0.55
C LEU A 434 19.77 33.44 -1.61
N ALA A 435 20.51 32.36 -1.80
CA ALA A 435 21.44 32.18 -2.91
C ALA A 435 20.77 31.43 -4.06
N SER A 436 21.06 31.83 -5.30
CA SER A 436 20.68 31.11 -6.51
C SER A 436 21.86 30.92 -7.46
N GLY A 437 21.99 29.73 -8.05
CA GLY A 437 23.01 29.42 -9.07
C GLY A 437 22.37 29.03 -10.40
N SER A 438 22.95 29.50 -11.51
CA SER A 438 22.34 29.42 -12.84
C SER A 438 23.27 28.93 -13.95
N TYR A 439 22.68 28.43 -15.03
CA TYR A 439 23.34 28.09 -16.29
C TYR A 439 23.69 29.33 -17.14
N ASP A 440 23.36 30.55 -16.69
CA ASP A 440 23.95 31.80 -17.20
C ASP A 440 25.37 32.07 -16.64
N LYS A 441 25.87 31.16 -15.79
CA LYS A 441 27.18 31.21 -15.13
C LYS A 441 27.29 32.30 -14.06
N SER A 442 26.17 32.70 -13.48
CA SER A 442 26.14 33.57 -12.31
C SER A 442 25.61 32.89 -11.05
N ILE A 443 26.04 33.43 -9.92
CA ILE A 443 25.44 33.25 -8.59
C ILE A 443 24.90 34.60 -8.14
N LEU A 444 23.69 34.62 -7.62
CA LEU A 444 23.02 35.81 -7.09
C LEU A 444 22.62 35.59 -5.64
N LEU A 445 22.83 36.61 -4.80
CA LEU A 445 22.30 36.66 -3.44
C LEU A 445 21.13 37.65 -3.40
N TRP A 446 20.02 37.24 -2.80
CA TRP A 446 18.76 38.00 -2.72
C TRP A 446 18.42 38.30 -1.26
N ASP A 447 18.06 39.55 -0.94
CA ASP A 447 17.42 39.87 0.33
C ASP A 447 15.94 39.49 0.30
N ILE A 448 15.51 38.65 1.24
CA ILE A 448 14.18 38.02 1.23
C ILE A 448 13.05 38.97 1.71
N LYS A 449 13.39 40.08 2.36
CA LYS A 449 12.41 41.07 2.85
C LYS A 449 12.05 42.10 1.77
N THR A 450 13.00 42.43 0.92
CA THR A 450 12.89 43.44 -0.15
C THR A 450 12.73 42.84 -1.54
N GLY A 451 13.16 41.59 -1.75
CA GLY A 451 13.25 40.95 -3.06
C GLY A 451 14.39 41.48 -3.94
N GLN A 452 15.31 42.29 -3.38
CA GLN A 452 16.38 42.93 -4.13
C GLN A 452 17.67 42.09 -4.14
N GLN A 453 18.47 42.27 -5.20
CA GLN A 453 19.82 41.69 -5.30
C GLN A 453 20.75 42.33 -4.27
N LYS A 454 21.35 41.50 -3.42
CA LYS A 454 22.32 41.85 -2.38
C LYS A 454 23.77 41.74 -2.87
N ALA A 455 24.08 40.73 -3.69
CA ALA A 455 25.39 40.52 -4.31
C ALA A 455 25.30 39.66 -5.57
N ILE A 456 26.37 39.64 -6.38
CA ILE A 456 26.50 38.84 -7.61
C ILE A 456 27.94 38.32 -7.77
N LEU A 457 28.07 37.11 -8.30
CA LEU A 457 29.32 36.51 -8.77
C LEU A 457 29.07 36.02 -10.20
N ASN A 458 29.69 36.60 -11.23
CA ASN A 458 29.33 36.35 -12.64
C ASN A 458 30.50 36.16 -13.61
N HIS A 459 31.73 36.04 -13.11
CA HIS A 459 32.92 35.71 -13.90
C HIS A 459 33.17 34.20 -14.06
N LEU A 460 32.23 33.35 -13.66
CA LEU A 460 32.38 31.89 -13.75
C LEU A 460 32.39 31.43 -15.21
N GLN A 461 33.28 30.52 -15.55
CA GLN A 461 33.43 30.03 -16.93
C GLN A 461 32.43 28.91 -17.30
N TYR A 462 31.78 28.29 -16.31
CA TYR A 462 30.96 27.09 -16.44
C TYR A 462 29.62 27.20 -15.67
N TYR A 463 28.69 26.27 -15.94
CA TYR A 463 27.35 26.26 -15.35
C TYR A 463 27.34 25.85 -13.87
N VAL A 464 26.65 26.60 -13.01
CA VAL A 464 26.55 26.29 -11.57
C VAL A 464 25.61 25.10 -11.35
N ASN A 465 26.12 24.02 -10.76
CA ASN A 465 25.36 22.80 -10.44
C ASN A 465 24.74 22.86 -9.03
N THR A 466 25.41 23.51 -8.08
CA THR A 466 25.00 23.62 -6.67
C THR A 466 25.50 24.91 -6.05
N VAL A 467 24.69 25.49 -5.15
CA VAL A 467 25.12 26.47 -4.14
C VAL A 467 24.65 26.00 -2.76
N CYS A 468 25.46 26.17 -1.72
CA CYS A 468 25.08 25.93 -0.32
C CYS A 468 25.81 26.88 0.63
N PHE A 469 25.15 27.31 1.70
CA PHE A 469 25.76 28.11 2.77
C PHE A 469 26.49 27.21 3.77
N SER A 470 27.55 27.74 4.38
CA SER A 470 28.11 27.21 5.63
C SER A 470 27.09 27.32 6.77
N PRO A 471 27.18 26.49 7.84
CA PRO A 471 26.22 26.54 8.96
C PRO A 471 26.19 27.86 9.74
N ASP A 472 27.25 28.68 9.66
CA ASP A 472 27.32 30.04 10.22
C ASP A 472 26.85 31.14 9.24
N GLY A 473 26.62 30.79 7.97
CA GLY A 473 26.18 31.69 6.91
C GLY A 473 27.25 32.64 6.35
N THR A 474 28.52 32.54 6.75
CA THR A 474 29.57 33.47 6.29
C THR A 474 30.12 33.13 4.91
N THR A 475 30.12 31.85 4.55
CA THR A 475 30.72 31.33 3.30
C THR A 475 29.66 30.63 2.46
N LEU A 476 29.63 30.93 1.16
CA LEU A 476 28.89 30.16 0.18
C LEU A 476 29.85 29.19 -0.53
N ALA A 477 29.57 27.90 -0.51
CA ALA A 477 30.20 26.95 -1.41
C ALA A 477 29.37 26.80 -2.68
N CYS A 478 30.03 26.75 -3.83
CA CYS A 478 29.41 26.45 -5.11
C CYS A 478 30.26 25.49 -5.93
N CYS A 479 29.61 24.71 -6.80
CA CYS A 479 30.30 23.79 -7.68
C CYS A 479 29.76 23.88 -9.11
N SER A 480 30.63 23.64 -10.09
CA SER A 480 30.29 23.73 -11.51
C SER A 480 31.05 22.67 -12.32
N ASP A 481 30.89 22.69 -13.64
CA ASP A 481 31.60 21.77 -14.55
C ASP A 481 33.09 22.13 -14.75
N ASN A 482 33.62 23.09 -13.98
CA ASN A 482 34.99 23.61 -13.98
C ASN A 482 36.07 22.72 -13.33
N LYS A 483 35.70 21.59 -12.70
CA LYS A 483 36.57 20.67 -11.92
C LYS A 483 37.07 21.17 -10.55
N PHE A 484 36.47 22.21 -9.98
CA PHE A 484 36.75 22.65 -8.61
C PHE A 484 35.48 23.01 -7.83
N VAL A 485 35.58 23.01 -6.51
CA VAL A 485 34.58 23.63 -5.63
C VAL A 485 35.10 25.00 -5.24
N LEU A 486 34.28 26.05 -5.41
CA LEU A 486 34.64 27.41 -5.04
C LEU A 486 33.94 27.79 -3.73
N LEU A 487 34.74 28.19 -2.74
CA LEU A 487 34.29 28.83 -1.52
C LEU A 487 34.35 30.36 -1.71
N TRP A 488 33.25 31.05 -1.44
CA TRP A 488 33.12 32.50 -1.53
C TRP A 488 32.72 33.06 -0.16
N ASP A 489 33.60 33.82 0.48
CA ASP A 489 33.28 34.53 1.73
C ASP A 489 32.44 35.77 1.41
N ILE A 490 31.24 35.83 1.98
CA ILE A 490 30.20 36.80 1.62
C ILE A 490 30.47 38.17 2.26
N ASN A 491 31.26 38.22 3.33
CA ASN A 491 31.53 39.43 4.11
C ASN A 491 32.75 40.21 3.58
N THR A 492 33.74 39.48 3.08
CA THR A 492 35.02 40.01 2.56
C THR A 492 35.11 39.97 1.03
N GLY A 493 34.28 39.15 0.38
CA GLY A 493 34.32 38.92 -1.06
C GLY A 493 35.46 38.00 -1.52
N GLN A 494 36.17 37.32 -0.63
CA GLN A 494 37.29 36.45 -1.00
C GLN A 494 36.82 35.13 -1.63
N GLU A 495 37.58 34.66 -2.63
CA GLU A 495 37.35 33.42 -3.37
C GLU A 495 38.49 32.42 -3.11
N LYS A 496 38.16 31.18 -2.74
CA LYS A 496 39.11 30.07 -2.55
C LYS A 496 38.64 28.84 -3.34
N ASN A 497 39.47 28.38 -4.27
CA ASN A 497 39.22 27.14 -5.03
C ASN A 497 39.72 25.91 -4.27
N LEU A 498 38.98 24.81 -4.41
CA LEU A 498 39.32 23.47 -3.97
C LEU A 498 39.42 22.57 -5.22
N ASP A 499 40.66 22.27 -5.61
CA ASP A 499 40.99 21.51 -6.83
C ASP A 499 40.98 19.98 -6.61
N GLY A 500 41.11 19.22 -7.70
CA GLY A 500 41.29 17.76 -7.66
C GLY A 500 40.06 16.93 -8.07
N HIS A 501 38.99 17.58 -8.52
CA HIS A 501 37.73 16.92 -8.89
C HIS A 501 37.62 16.62 -10.40
N SER A 502 36.67 15.76 -10.76
CA SER A 502 36.01 15.83 -12.08
C SER A 502 34.87 16.86 -12.04
N GLN A 503 33.95 16.86 -13.01
CA GLN A 503 32.74 17.70 -12.92
C GLN A 503 31.99 17.38 -11.61
N VAL A 504 31.74 18.40 -10.78
CA VAL A 504 31.08 18.25 -9.48
C VAL A 504 29.59 18.58 -9.64
N ARG A 505 28.70 17.61 -9.37
CA ARG A 505 27.25 17.77 -9.56
C ARG A 505 26.51 18.19 -8.29
N SER A 506 27.05 17.89 -7.12
CA SER A 506 26.49 18.26 -5.83
C SER A 506 27.61 18.38 -4.78
N ALA A 507 27.48 19.37 -3.91
CA ALA A 507 28.39 19.63 -2.80
C ALA A 507 27.59 20.07 -1.56
N CYS A 508 28.06 19.75 -0.36
CA CYS A 508 27.44 20.17 0.89
C CYS A 508 28.45 20.25 2.04
N PHE A 509 28.28 21.24 2.92
CA PHE A 509 29.02 21.31 4.18
C PHE A 509 28.54 20.23 5.16
N SER A 510 29.44 19.74 6.01
CA SER A 510 29.09 19.01 7.23
C SER A 510 28.36 19.92 8.23
N PRO A 511 27.55 19.38 9.16
CA PRO A 511 26.76 20.20 10.10
C PRO A 511 27.59 21.09 11.04
N ASP A 512 28.87 20.77 11.25
CA ASP A 512 29.84 21.55 12.02
C ASP A 512 30.59 22.61 11.19
N GLY A 513 30.39 22.63 9.86
CA GLY A 513 31.04 23.55 8.93
C GLY A 513 32.53 23.28 8.65
N THR A 514 33.16 22.27 9.26
CA THR A 514 34.61 22.03 9.12
C THR A 514 35.00 21.34 7.81
N THR A 515 34.06 20.66 7.17
CA THR A 515 34.30 19.76 6.05
C THR A 515 33.29 20.02 4.94
N ILE A 516 33.73 19.92 3.69
CA ILE A 516 32.86 19.95 2.52
C ILE A 516 32.94 18.61 1.79
N ALA A 517 31.78 17.98 1.59
CA ALA A 517 31.63 16.83 0.70
C ALA A 517 31.31 17.32 -0.70
N ALA A 518 31.89 16.66 -1.72
CA ALA A 518 31.66 16.98 -3.12
C ALA A 518 31.60 15.71 -3.98
N GLY A 519 30.44 15.46 -4.59
CA GLY A 519 30.15 14.31 -5.43
C GLY A 519 30.37 14.61 -6.92
N SER A 520 31.15 13.75 -7.57
CA SER A 520 31.67 13.98 -8.92
C SER A 520 31.26 12.93 -9.96
N VAL A 521 31.35 13.32 -11.24
CA VAL A 521 31.10 12.51 -12.44
C VAL A 521 32.16 11.41 -12.66
N ASP A 522 33.22 11.37 -11.84
CA ASP A 522 34.22 10.30 -11.79
C ASP A 522 33.91 9.21 -10.75
N ASN A 523 32.67 9.18 -10.22
CA ASN A 523 32.16 8.23 -9.24
C ASN A 523 32.81 8.32 -7.84
N TYR A 524 33.51 9.40 -7.55
CA TYR A 524 34.06 9.67 -6.22
C TYR A 524 33.29 10.77 -5.49
N ILE A 525 33.14 10.60 -4.18
CA ILE A 525 32.86 11.69 -3.24
C ILE A 525 34.16 12.03 -2.53
N ARG A 526 34.57 13.30 -2.58
CA ARG A 526 35.75 13.78 -1.84
C ARG A 526 35.29 14.59 -0.65
N LEU A 527 35.90 14.37 0.51
CA LEU A 527 35.71 15.17 1.72
C LEU A 527 36.95 16.05 1.90
N LEU A 528 36.78 17.38 1.95
CA LEU A 528 37.88 18.35 2.06
C LEU A 528 37.72 19.24 3.28
N ASP A 529 38.83 19.66 3.88
CA ASP A 529 38.82 20.66 4.94
C ASP A 529 38.48 22.05 4.38
N VAL A 530 37.56 22.76 5.04
CA VAL A 530 37.16 24.11 4.60
C VAL A 530 38.30 25.12 4.80
N ASN A 531 39.09 24.99 5.87
CA ASN A 531 40.15 25.93 6.23
C ASN A 531 41.44 25.66 5.47
N SER A 532 42.01 24.43 5.52
CA SER A 532 43.24 24.12 4.77
C SER A 532 42.98 23.92 3.27
N GLY A 533 41.84 23.33 2.91
CA GLY A 533 41.52 22.92 1.54
C GLY A 533 42.06 21.52 1.17
N GLU A 534 42.68 20.82 2.11
CA GLU A 534 43.22 19.47 1.88
C GLU A 534 42.10 18.42 1.85
N GLN A 535 42.27 17.39 1.03
CA GLN A 535 41.36 16.23 0.99
C GLN A 535 41.58 15.36 2.23
N LYS A 536 40.57 15.28 3.11
CA LYS A 536 40.55 14.40 4.29
C LYS A 536 40.34 12.93 3.91
N ALA A 537 39.38 12.69 3.01
CA ALA A 537 38.90 11.34 2.66
C ALA A 537 38.37 11.29 1.22
N GLN A 538 38.28 10.10 0.65
CA GLN A 538 37.79 9.86 -0.71
C GLN A 538 36.99 8.55 -0.80
N LEU A 539 35.67 8.69 -0.88
CA LEU A 539 34.71 7.60 -0.97
C LEU A 539 34.51 7.23 -2.45
N HIS A 540 34.48 5.94 -2.78
CA HIS A 540 34.38 5.45 -4.15
C HIS A 540 33.16 4.56 -4.36
N GLY A 541 32.23 4.98 -5.23
CA GLY A 541 31.14 4.14 -5.72
C GLY A 541 31.37 3.74 -7.19
N ASP A 542 30.56 2.80 -7.69
CA ASP A 542 30.67 2.28 -9.06
C ASP A 542 30.09 3.23 -10.14
N HIS A 543 29.28 4.23 -9.73
CA HIS A 543 28.46 5.04 -10.63
C HIS A 543 28.46 6.54 -10.30
N ARG A 544 28.02 7.37 -11.26
CA ARG A 544 28.08 8.83 -11.14
C ARG A 544 27.15 9.33 -10.05
N ILE A 545 27.66 10.26 -9.23
CA ILE A 545 26.91 10.87 -8.14
C ILE A 545 26.19 12.12 -8.65
N TYR A 546 24.88 12.21 -8.40
CA TYR A 546 24.02 13.34 -8.81
C TYR A 546 23.61 14.24 -7.65
N SER A 547 23.45 13.70 -6.45
CA SER A 547 23.07 14.44 -5.24
C SER A 547 23.74 13.83 -4.02
N ILE A 548 24.26 14.67 -3.13
CA ILE A 548 24.74 14.28 -1.80
C ILE A 548 24.12 15.14 -0.71
N CYS A 549 24.01 14.59 0.49
CA CYS A 549 23.50 15.28 1.67
C CYS A 549 24.09 14.65 2.94
N PHE A 550 24.61 15.45 3.87
CA PHE A 550 24.91 14.98 5.22
C PHE A 550 23.64 14.84 6.04
N SER A 551 23.60 13.83 6.91
CA SER A 551 22.63 13.75 8.00
C SER A 551 22.86 14.90 9.01
N PRO A 552 21.79 15.48 9.59
CA PRO A 552 21.91 16.58 10.57
C PRO A 552 22.80 16.27 11.78
N ASN A 553 22.95 14.99 12.18
CA ASN A 553 23.86 14.57 13.25
C ASN A 553 25.32 14.41 12.81
N GLY A 554 25.63 14.55 11.52
CA GLY A 554 26.97 14.44 10.93
C GLY A 554 27.54 13.02 10.79
N THR A 555 26.86 11.97 11.25
CA THR A 555 27.44 10.61 11.26
C THR A 555 27.41 9.92 9.90
N THR A 556 26.41 10.27 9.08
CA THR A 556 26.09 9.58 7.84
C THR A 556 26.03 10.55 6.67
N LEU A 557 26.59 10.18 5.53
CA LEU A 557 26.45 10.90 4.25
C LEU A 557 25.61 10.04 3.30
N ALA A 558 24.63 10.63 2.62
CA ALA A 558 23.88 9.96 1.56
C ALA A 558 24.36 10.41 0.18
N SER A 559 24.41 9.49 -0.80
CA SER A 559 24.66 9.80 -2.20
C SER A 559 23.71 9.08 -3.14
N GLY A 560 22.99 9.82 -3.99
CA GLY A 560 22.14 9.28 -5.05
C GLY A 560 22.87 9.17 -6.38
N CYS A 561 22.74 8.01 -7.04
CA CYS A 561 23.58 7.59 -8.16
C CYS A 561 22.82 7.40 -9.49
N GLU A 562 23.57 7.33 -10.59
CA GLU A 562 23.08 7.20 -11.98
C GLU A 562 22.37 5.88 -12.29
N ASP A 563 22.90 4.79 -11.75
CA ASP A 563 22.43 3.39 -11.78
C ASP A 563 21.07 3.15 -11.12
N SER A 564 20.55 4.14 -10.38
CA SER A 564 19.36 4.08 -9.53
C SER A 564 19.58 3.51 -8.11
N SER A 565 20.82 3.48 -7.61
CA SER A 565 21.11 3.18 -6.19
C SER A 565 21.21 4.45 -5.33
N ILE A 566 21.06 4.29 -4.01
CA ILE A 566 21.51 5.28 -3.01
C ILE A 566 22.46 4.59 -2.03
N LEU A 567 23.62 5.19 -1.80
CA LEU A 567 24.60 4.70 -0.84
C LEU A 567 24.58 5.57 0.42
N LEU A 568 24.49 4.93 1.59
CA LEU A 568 24.64 5.56 2.90
C LEU A 568 26.02 5.25 3.46
N TRP A 569 26.87 6.27 3.54
CA TRP A 569 28.25 6.20 3.99
C TRP A 569 28.37 6.57 5.46
N ASP A 570 29.16 5.82 6.22
CA ASP A 570 29.65 6.25 7.52
C ASP A 570 30.78 7.28 7.35
N VAL A 571 30.63 8.45 7.95
CA VAL A 571 31.60 9.56 7.81
C VAL A 571 32.88 9.29 8.61
N ASN A 572 32.84 8.42 9.62
CA ASN A 572 33.99 8.14 10.50
C ASN A 572 34.80 6.92 10.05
N THR A 573 34.17 5.97 9.36
CA THR A 573 34.82 4.73 8.90
C THR A 573 35.00 4.64 7.39
N GLU A 574 34.53 5.65 6.64
CA GLU A 574 34.65 5.79 5.18
C GLU A 574 34.04 4.63 4.37
N LYS A 575 33.05 3.94 4.95
CA LYS A 575 32.43 2.72 4.38
C LYS A 575 30.94 2.90 4.12
N ILE A 576 30.43 2.13 3.17
CA ILE A 576 28.99 1.99 2.94
C ILE A 576 28.41 1.20 4.13
N ASN A 577 27.52 1.83 4.89
CA ASN A 577 26.71 1.19 5.94
C ASN A 577 25.51 0.46 5.33
N VAL A 578 24.86 1.07 4.33
CA VAL A 578 23.62 0.57 3.70
C VAL A 578 23.56 1.01 2.23
N GLU A 579 23.08 0.12 1.37
CA GLU A 579 22.72 0.38 -0.02
C GLU A 579 21.20 0.28 -0.19
N LEU A 580 20.56 1.31 -0.76
CA LEU A 580 19.11 1.40 -0.92
C LEU A 580 18.74 1.18 -2.39
N ASN A 581 18.11 0.04 -2.68
CA ASN A 581 17.73 -0.39 -4.03
C ASN A 581 16.21 -0.55 -4.18
N GLY A 582 15.71 -0.36 -5.40
CA GLY A 582 14.27 -0.49 -5.72
C GLY A 582 13.70 0.55 -6.69
N TYR A 583 14.56 1.21 -7.47
CA TYR A 583 14.23 2.22 -8.47
C TYR A 583 14.33 1.67 -9.89
N MET A 584 13.85 2.43 -10.88
CA MET A 584 14.04 2.15 -12.31
C MET A 584 14.52 3.39 -13.10
N GLY A 585 15.28 4.26 -12.45
CA GLY A 585 15.81 5.50 -13.01
C GLY A 585 16.68 6.26 -12.02
N THR A 586 17.64 7.02 -12.55
CA THR A 586 18.63 7.82 -11.82
C THR A 586 18.04 8.59 -10.64
N ILE A 587 18.77 8.61 -9.52
CA ILE A 587 18.42 9.42 -8.35
C ILE A 587 18.87 10.87 -8.59
N ARG A 588 17.93 11.82 -8.50
CA ARG A 588 18.20 13.23 -8.78
C ARG A 588 18.41 14.07 -7.53
N SER A 589 17.81 13.68 -6.40
CA SER A 589 17.89 14.40 -5.13
C SER A 589 17.71 13.45 -3.95
N VAL A 590 18.52 13.63 -2.90
CA VAL A 590 18.38 12.97 -1.59
C VAL A 590 18.41 14.02 -0.46
N CYS A 591 17.64 13.80 0.60
CA CYS A 591 17.55 14.71 1.75
C CYS A 591 17.20 13.93 3.03
N PHE A 592 17.93 14.17 4.13
CA PHE A 592 17.59 13.61 5.45
C PHE A 592 16.49 14.43 6.14
N SER A 593 15.67 13.75 6.95
CA SER A 593 14.79 14.41 7.93
C SER A 593 15.60 15.05 9.06
N PRO A 594 15.09 16.10 9.75
CA PRO A 594 15.84 16.85 10.77
C PRO A 594 16.36 16.01 11.95
N ASP A 595 15.71 14.89 12.25
CA ASP A 595 16.06 13.91 13.27
C ASP A 595 17.10 12.87 12.82
N SER A 596 17.52 12.91 11.54
CA SER A 596 18.39 11.92 10.87
C SER A 596 17.81 10.49 10.76
N THR A 597 16.54 10.23 11.09
CA THR A 597 15.96 8.87 11.08
C THR A 597 15.51 8.41 9.69
N THR A 598 15.21 9.35 8.80
CA THR A 598 14.58 9.10 7.51
C THR A 598 15.35 9.78 6.38
N LEU A 599 15.49 9.09 5.24
CA LEU A 599 15.96 9.70 3.99
C LEU A 599 14.79 9.82 3.00
N ALA A 600 14.55 11.02 2.49
CA ALA A 600 13.71 11.26 1.32
C ALA A 600 14.55 11.25 0.04
N SER A 601 13.94 10.82 -1.06
CA SER A 601 14.62 10.67 -2.35
C SER A 601 13.68 10.96 -3.53
N GLY A 602 14.19 11.61 -4.57
CA GLY A 602 13.51 11.84 -5.85
C GLY A 602 14.28 11.18 -7.00
N SER A 603 13.57 10.52 -7.91
CA SER A 603 14.12 9.76 -9.03
C SER A 603 13.45 10.14 -10.36
N ASP A 604 14.17 9.88 -11.46
CA ASP A 604 13.62 9.88 -12.81
C ASP A 604 12.49 8.86 -13.03
N ASP A 605 12.30 7.89 -12.12
CA ASP A 605 11.18 6.93 -12.17
C ASP A 605 9.80 7.51 -11.78
N ASN A 606 9.71 8.84 -11.68
CA ASN A 606 8.56 9.68 -11.28
C ASN A 606 8.18 9.62 -9.79
N PHE A 607 8.80 8.77 -8.98
CA PHE A 607 8.37 8.55 -7.60
C PHE A 607 9.30 9.18 -6.58
N ILE A 608 8.70 9.49 -5.41
CA ILE A 608 9.44 9.81 -4.20
C ILE A 608 9.43 8.58 -3.31
N ARG A 609 10.54 8.29 -2.62
CA ARG A 609 10.60 7.23 -1.60
C ARG A 609 11.16 7.77 -0.30
N LEU A 610 10.57 7.33 0.81
CA LEU A 610 11.09 7.54 2.17
C LEU A 610 11.70 6.24 2.66
N TRP A 611 12.88 6.34 3.27
CA TRP A 611 13.68 5.20 3.72
C TRP A 611 14.02 5.33 5.20
N ASP A 612 14.06 4.21 5.89
CA ASP A 612 14.61 4.13 7.24
C ASP A 612 16.14 4.07 7.18
N VAL A 613 16.81 5.07 7.76
CA VAL A 613 18.27 5.25 7.67
C VAL A 613 19.02 4.13 8.39
N LYS A 614 18.41 3.51 9.39
CA LYS A 614 19.05 2.49 10.24
C LYS A 614 18.90 1.07 9.69
N THR A 615 17.76 0.76 9.06
CA THR A 615 17.44 -0.59 8.55
C THR A 615 17.54 -0.71 7.04
N GLY A 616 17.63 0.40 6.30
CA GLY A 616 17.64 0.43 4.85
C GLY A 616 16.29 0.15 4.18
N GLN A 617 15.22 -0.04 4.95
CA GLN A 617 13.91 -0.40 4.41
C GLN A 617 13.15 0.82 3.88
N GLN A 618 12.46 0.65 2.75
CA GLN A 618 11.58 1.67 2.18
C GLN A 618 10.34 1.83 3.07
N LYS A 619 10.26 2.88 3.89
CA LYS A 619 9.10 3.20 4.74
C LYS A 619 7.83 3.40 3.91
N THR A 620 7.94 4.09 2.77
CA THR A 620 6.80 4.37 1.87
C THR A 620 7.27 4.90 0.51
N LYS A 621 6.35 4.92 -0.45
CA LYS A 621 6.54 5.43 -1.82
C LYS A 621 5.39 6.39 -2.15
N LEU A 622 5.71 7.63 -2.48
CA LEU A 622 4.73 8.67 -2.78
C LEU A 622 4.52 8.80 -4.30
N HIS A 623 3.26 9.00 -4.68
CA HIS A 623 2.80 9.06 -6.06
C HIS A 623 2.11 10.40 -6.31
N GLY A 624 2.47 11.08 -7.41
CA GLY A 624 1.78 12.31 -7.84
C GLY A 624 2.47 13.05 -8.97
N HIS A 625 3.81 13.05 -9.03
CA HIS A 625 4.52 13.64 -10.16
C HIS A 625 4.33 12.84 -11.46
N ASN A 626 4.03 13.55 -12.55
CA ASN A 626 3.80 12.94 -13.87
C ASN A 626 5.10 12.61 -14.64
N TYR A 627 6.22 13.19 -14.22
CA TYR A 627 7.57 13.01 -14.78
C TYR A 627 8.62 13.01 -13.64
N GLY A 628 9.89 12.69 -13.95
CA GLY A 628 10.97 12.55 -12.97
C GLY A 628 11.08 13.69 -11.95
N VAL A 629 11.34 13.33 -10.70
CA VAL A 629 11.39 14.24 -9.55
C VAL A 629 12.81 14.77 -9.38
N LEU A 630 13.03 16.07 -9.62
CA LEU A 630 14.36 16.68 -9.67
C LEU A 630 14.90 17.10 -8.30
N SER A 631 14.02 17.43 -7.35
CA SER A 631 14.39 17.96 -6.04
C SER A 631 13.41 17.49 -4.95
N VAL A 632 13.92 17.07 -3.79
CA VAL A 632 13.15 16.79 -2.58
C VAL A 632 13.81 17.43 -1.36
N ILE A 633 13.03 17.96 -0.42
CA ILE A 633 13.54 18.54 0.83
C ILE A 633 12.50 18.48 1.95
N PHE A 634 12.91 18.17 3.19
CA PHE A 634 12.06 18.26 4.37
C PHE A 634 11.95 19.70 4.89
N SER A 635 10.82 20.03 5.53
CA SER A 635 10.70 21.23 6.36
C SER A 635 11.60 21.12 7.63
N PRO A 636 12.01 22.25 8.23
CA PRO A 636 12.88 22.25 9.42
C PRO A 636 12.29 21.52 10.65
N ASP A 637 10.97 21.36 10.71
CA ASP A 637 10.24 20.61 11.74
C ASP A 637 9.93 19.15 11.35
N GLY A 638 10.34 18.72 10.15
CA GLY A 638 10.10 17.39 9.60
C GLY A 638 8.64 17.05 9.25
N THR A 639 7.69 17.98 9.40
CA THR A 639 6.26 17.68 9.24
C THR A 639 5.76 17.73 7.80
N ILE A 640 6.51 18.39 6.90
CA ILE A 640 6.20 18.52 5.48
C ILE A 640 7.43 18.08 4.67
N LEU A 641 7.20 17.31 3.61
CA LEU A 641 8.16 17.16 2.52
C LEU A 641 7.73 18.05 1.35
N ALA A 642 8.67 18.75 0.72
CA ALA A 642 8.46 19.43 -0.55
C ALA A 642 9.20 18.70 -1.67
N SER A 643 8.61 18.67 -2.87
CA SER A 643 9.25 18.13 -4.07
C SER A 643 9.01 19.01 -5.30
N GLY A 644 10.00 19.07 -6.19
CA GLY A 644 9.93 19.73 -7.51
C GLY A 644 10.19 18.73 -8.63
N GLY A 645 9.42 18.81 -9.71
CA GLY A 645 9.45 17.82 -10.79
C GLY A 645 9.58 18.38 -12.21
N ASN A 646 9.86 17.45 -13.13
CA ASN A 646 9.81 17.68 -14.58
C ASN A 646 8.39 17.95 -15.13
N ASP A 647 7.35 17.79 -14.29
CA ASP A 647 5.95 18.13 -14.61
C ASP A 647 5.59 19.59 -14.28
N ASN A 648 6.61 20.46 -14.14
CA ASN A 648 6.53 21.88 -13.75
C ASN A 648 5.88 22.14 -12.38
N SER A 649 5.54 21.09 -11.62
CA SER A 649 4.84 21.21 -10.35
C SER A 649 5.78 21.20 -9.15
N ILE A 650 5.33 21.89 -8.09
CA ILE A 650 5.84 21.71 -6.73
C ILE A 650 4.73 21.01 -5.93
N ARG A 651 5.06 19.93 -5.23
CA ARG A 651 4.11 19.20 -4.39
C ARG A 651 4.56 19.25 -2.94
N LEU A 652 3.61 19.45 -2.03
CA LEU A 652 3.80 19.34 -0.60
C LEU A 652 3.15 18.05 -0.10
N TRP A 653 3.81 17.35 0.81
CA TRP A 653 3.35 16.08 1.38
C TRP A 653 3.32 16.20 2.90
N ASP A 654 2.18 15.90 3.52
CA ASP A 654 2.07 15.86 4.98
C ASP A 654 2.67 14.56 5.49
N VAL A 655 3.86 14.65 6.09
CA VAL A 655 4.65 13.50 6.55
C VAL A 655 3.89 12.70 7.62
N LYS A 656 3.02 13.35 8.41
CA LYS A 656 2.22 12.71 9.47
C LYS A 656 1.03 11.91 8.89
N THR A 657 0.41 12.38 7.82
CA THR A 657 -0.63 11.59 7.12
C THR A 657 -0.04 10.47 6.25
N VAL A 658 1.16 10.70 5.70
CA VAL A 658 1.98 9.67 5.03
C VAL A 658 2.39 8.57 6.01
N TYR A 659 2.62 8.90 7.27
CA TYR A 659 2.92 7.96 8.37
C TYR A 659 1.69 7.44 9.15
N GLN A 660 0.45 7.50 8.63
CA GLN A 660 -0.72 6.94 9.34
C GLN A 660 -0.48 5.47 9.74
N THR A 661 -0.17 5.25 11.04
CA THR A 661 0.50 4.03 11.48
C THR A 661 -0.49 2.91 11.78
N LYS A 662 -1.09 2.37 10.71
CA LYS A 662 -1.69 1.03 10.74
C LYS A 662 -0.57 0.05 11.10
N LEU A 663 -0.68 -0.64 12.23
CA LEU A 663 0.29 -1.68 12.62
C LEU A 663 0.05 -2.92 11.73
N ASP A 664 0.58 -2.87 10.52
CA ASP A 664 0.44 -3.90 9.50
C ASP A 664 1.48 -5.02 9.68
N GLY A 665 1.00 -6.26 9.57
CA GLY A 665 1.79 -7.47 9.83
C GLY A 665 0.90 -8.68 10.13
N HIS A 666 -0.27 -8.45 10.75
CA HIS A 666 -1.34 -9.45 10.78
C HIS A 666 -1.89 -9.68 9.36
N THR A 667 -1.93 -10.95 8.93
CA THR A 667 -2.41 -11.34 7.59
C THR A 667 -3.91 -11.60 7.55
N SER A 668 -4.59 -11.49 8.70
CA SER A 668 -6.04 -11.65 8.82
C SER A 668 -6.58 -10.91 10.06
N GLY A 669 -7.90 -10.77 10.15
CA GLY A 669 -8.54 -9.92 11.16
C GLY A 669 -8.18 -10.27 12.61
N LEU A 670 -7.98 -9.25 13.43
CA LEU A 670 -7.59 -9.40 14.82
C LEU A 670 -8.77 -9.76 15.72
N LEU A 671 -8.48 -10.39 16.87
CA LEU A 671 -9.46 -10.71 17.90
C LEU A 671 -9.10 -10.18 19.29
N SER A 672 -7.82 -9.93 19.58
CA SER A 672 -7.36 -9.45 20.88
C SER A 672 -6.12 -8.55 20.75
N VAL A 673 -6.07 -7.50 21.56
CA VAL A 673 -4.89 -6.64 21.79
C VAL A 673 -4.72 -6.39 23.29
N CYS A 674 -3.48 -6.35 23.78
CA CYS A 674 -3.17 -6.12 25.21
C CYS A 674 -1.79 -5.45 25.37
N PHE A 675 -1.75 -4.31 26.09
CA PHE A 675 -0.49 -3.64 26.47
C PHE A 675 0.26 -4.42 27.56
N SER A 676 1.58 -4.32 27.56
CA SER A 676 2.40 -4.71 28.71
C SER A 676 2.25 -3.73 29.88
N PRO A 677 2.55 -4.14 31.14
CA PRO A 677 2.35 -3.30 32.32
C PRO A 677 3.22 -2.04 32.36
N ASP A 678 4.34 -2.00 31.62
CA ASP A 678 5.20 -0.81 31.48
C ASP A 678 4.82 0.07 30.27
N GLY A 679 3.83 -0.33 29.47
CA GLY A 679 3.34 0.40 28.30
C GLY A 679 4.29 0.42 27.10
N SER A 680 5.50 -0.13 27.21
CA SER A 680 6.52 -0.08 26.15
C SER A 680 6.21 -0.99 24.97
N THR A 681 5.47 -2.07 25.21
CA THR A 681 5.11 -3.08 24.21
C THR A 681 3.62 -3.39 24.17
N LEU A 682 3.14 -3.72 22.98
CA LEU A 682 1.76 -4.16 22.73
C LEU A 682 1.79 -5.57 22.16
N SER A 683 0.84 -6.42 22.57
CA SER A 683 0.63 -7.75 21.99
C SER A 683 -0.69 -7.78 21.22
N SER A 684 -0.74 -8.53 20.12
CA SER A 684 -1.96 -8.75 19.33
C SER A 684 -2.06 -10.18 18.80
N GLY A 685 -3.28 -10.68 18.60
CA GLY A 685 -3.55 -12.01 18.07
C GLY A 685 -4.85 -12.08 17.26
N GLY A 686 -4.87 -12.91 16.20
CA GLY A 686 -5.94 -12.96 15.22
C GLY A 686 -6.17 -14.32 14.54
N TYR A 687 -6.87 -14.28 13.40
CA TYR A 687 -7.20 -15.48 12.61
C TYR A 687 -5.99 -16.14 11.93
N ASP A 688 -4.89 -15.42 11.80
CA ASP A 688 -3.61 -15.86 11.24
C ASP A 688 -2.73 -16.68 12.20
N GLN A 689 -3.24 -17.03 13.38
CA GLN A 689 -2.69 -18.02 14.32
C GLN A 689 -1.42 -17.57 15.09
N PHE A 690 -0.78 -16.49 14.65
CA PHE A 690 0.37 -15.89 15.31
C PHE A 690 0.00 -14.90 16.42
N ILE A 691 0.97 -14.61 17.29
CA ILE A 691 0.93 -13.48 18.21
C ILE A 691 2.04 -12.52 17.81
N HIS A 692 1.68 -11.26 17.55
CA HIS A 692 2.62 -10.22 17.15
C HIS A 692 2.93 -9.34 18.36
N ILE A 693 4.22 -9.03 18.57
CA ILE A 693 4.68 -8.13 19.62
C ILE A 693 5.22 -6.86 18.95
N TRP A 694 4.72 -5.71 19.39
CA TRP A 694 5.00 -4.39 18.84
C TRP A 694 5.69 -3.51 19.87
N ASN A 695 6.60 -2.65 19.44
CA ASN A 695 7.05 -1.52 20.23
C ASN A 695 6.04 -0.37 20.09
N VAL A 696 5.54 0.15 21.21
CA VAL A 696 4.49 1.19 21.24
C VAL A 696 5.03 2.57 20.82
N GLN A 697 6.31 2.84 21.12
CA GLN A 697 6.95 4.12 20.82
C GLN A 697 7.33 4.25 19.34
N THR A 698 7.72 3.16 18.66
CA THR A 698 8.14 3.19 17.25
C THR A 698 7.10 2.63 16.26
N GLY A 699 6.06 1.95 16.74
CA GLY A 699 5.10 1.23 15.90
C GLY A 699 5.67 0.02 15.15
N GLN A 700 6.94 -0.34 15.39
CA GLN A 700 7.57 -1.48 14.71
C GLN A 700 7.21 -2.80 15.39
N GLN A 701 7.03 -3.85 14.59
CA GLN A 701 6.94 -5.22 15.08
C GLN A 701 8.33 -5.68 15.56
N ILE A 702 8.43 -6.12 16.81
CA ILE A 702 9.69 -6.55 17.45
C ILE A 702 9.76 -8.05 17.73
N GLY A 703 8.68 -8.80 17.48
CA GLY A 703 8.68 -10.26 17.59
C GLY A 703 7.39 -10.92 17.11
N ILE A 704 7.49 -12.21 16.81
CA ILE A 704 6.36 -13.12 16.56
C ILE A 704 6.50 -14.30 17.52
N LEU A 705 5.41 -14.69 18.18
CA LEU A 705 5.35 -15.93 18.97
C LEU A 705 4.56 -16.96 18.15
N ASP A 706 5.26 -17.94 17.59
CA ASP A 706 4.67 -19.04 16.82
C ASP A 706 4.41 -20.28 17.69
N GLY A 707 3.34 -21.01 17.36
CA GLY A 707 3.09 -22.35 17.88
C GLY A 707 1.61 -22.71 18.05
N HIS A 708 0.71 -21.72 18.13
CA HIS A 708 -0.74 -21.97 18.08
C HIS A 708 -1.10 -22.52 16.70
N ARG A 709 -1.96 -23.56 16.66
CA ARG A 709 -2.28 -24.28 15.41
C ARG A 709 -3.57 -23.84 14.72
N ARG A 710 -4.23 -22.83 15.29
CA ARG A 710 -5.48 -22.18 14.85
C ARG A 710 -5.55 -20.78 15.46
N THR A 711 -6.55 -20.00 15.05
CA THR A 711 -6.90 -18.66 15.54
C THR A 711 -6.57 -18.39 17.01
N VAL A 712 -5.82 -17.32 17.28
CA VAL A 712 -5.62 -16.80 18.65
C VAL A 712 -6.81 -15.90 19.00
N ARG A 713 -7.43 -16.13 20.15
CA ARG A 713 -8.65 -15.41 20.58
C ARG A 713 -8.42 -14.39 21.68
N SER A 714 -7.40 -14.59 22.50
CA SER A 714 -7.11 -13.77 23.67
C SER A 714 -5.62 -13.77 23.92
N VAL A 715 -5.04 -12.58 24.17
CA VAL A 715 -3.69 -12.40 24.71
C VAL A 715 -3.77 -11.54 25.97
N CYS A 716 -2.93 -11.80 26.97
CA CYS A 716 -2.91 -11.08 28.24
C CYS A 716 -1.51 -11.13 28.85
N PHE A 717 -0.93 -9.99 29.22
CA PHE A 717 0.34 -9.95 29.97
C PHE A 717 0.11 -10.25 31.45
N SER A 718 1.10 -10.91 32.07
CA SER A 718 1.20 -11.03 33.53
C SER A 718 1.50 -9.66 34.18
N PRO A 719 1.11 -9.43 35.45
CA PRO A 719 1.26 -8.12 36.11
C PRO A 719 2.71 -7.60 36.21
N ASN A 720 3.72 -8.47 36.10
CA ASN A 720 5.14 -8.10 36.10
C ASN A 720 5.75 -7.99 34.68
N GLY A 721 4.95 -8.17 33.61
CA GLY A 721 5.39 -8.09 32.22
C GLY A 721 6.31 -9.20 31.73
N THR A 722 6.66 -10.19 32.56
CA THR A 722 7.66 -11.23 32.20
C THR A 722 7.07 -12.36 31.36
N ILE A 723 5.79 -12.71 31.60
CA ILE A 723 5.06 -13.77 30.91
C ILE A 723 3.88 -13.16 30.14
N LEU A 724 3.66 -13.61 28.90
CA LEU A 724 2.41 -13.44 28.16
C LEU A 724 1.61 -14.75 28.21
N ALA A 725 0.29 -14.66 28.39
CA ALA A 725 -0.64 -15.78 28.22
C ALA A 725 -1.47 -15.62 26.95
N SER A 726 -1.76 -16.72 26.27
CA SER A 726 -2.66 -16.76 25.11
C SER A 726 -3.59 -17.96 25.12
N GLY A 727 -4.74 -17.86 24.45
CA GLY A 727 -5.68 -18.96 24.22
C GLY A 727 -6.33 -18.89 22.83
N GLY A 728 -6.64 -20.06 22.25
CA GLY A 728 -7.08 -20.13 20.85
C GLY A 728 -8.07 -21.26 20.50
N ASP A 729 -8.34 -21.36 19.20
CA ASP A 729 -9.21 -22.37 18.56
C ASP A 729 -8.58 -23.78 18.52
N ASP A 730 -7.32 -23.93 18.95
CA ASP A 730 -6.63 -25.22 19.10
C ASP A 730 -6.84 -25.86 20.50
N ASN A 731 -7.83 -25.36 21.24
CA ASN A 731 -8.19 -25.71 22.62
C ASN A 731 -7.09 -25.48 23.69
N SER A 732 -5.91 -24.99 23.29
CA SER A 732 -4.78 -24.83 24.20
C SER A 732 -4.68 -23.44 24.82
N ILE A 733 -4.08 -23.39 26.01
CA ILE A 733 -3.54 -22.16 26.61
C ILE A 733 -2.03 -22.25 26.54
N ARG A 734 -1.36 -21.12 26.31
CA ARG A 734 0.10 -21.04 26.25
C ARG A 734 0.62 -19.90 27.11
N LEU A 735 1.74 -20.16 27.78
CA LEU A 735 2.53 -19.18 28.51
C LEU A 735 3.84 -18.99 27.76
N TRP A 736 4.21 -17.74 27.52
CA TRP A 736 5.40 -17.34 26.76
C TRP A 736 6.26 -16.43 27.62
N ASP A 737 7.57 -16.65 27.67
CA ASP A 737 8.49 -15.71 28.29
C ASP A 737 8.81 -14.58 27.30
N VAL A 738 8.53 -13.34 27.70
CA VAL A 738 8.45 -12.18 26.78
C VAL A 738 9.82 -11.78 26.22
N LYS A 739 10.88 -11.85 27.03
CA LYS A 739 12.22 -11.38 26.64
C LYS A 739 13.12 -12.38 25.88
N PRO A 740 12.85 -13.71 25.87
CA PRO A 740 13.38 -14.62 24.84
C PRO A 740 12.39 -14.96 23.72
N GLY A 741 11.10 -14.61 23.84
CA GLY A 741 10.05 -14.96 22.87
C GLY A 741 9.67 -16.45 22.85
N GLN A 742 10.03 -17.22 23.88
CA GLN A 742 9.92 -18.68 23.88
C GLN A 742 8.65 -19.19 24.61
N LEU A 743 8.13 -20.33 24.16
CA LEU A 743 7.03 -21.04 24.82
C LEU A 743 7.52 -21.63 26.15
N LYS A 744 7.11 -21.02 27.26
CA LYS A 744 7.41 -21.46 28.63
C LYS A 744 6.62 -22.71 29.02
N SER A 745 5.34 -22.77 28.66
CA SER A 745 4.43 -23.86 29.03
C SER A 745 3.18 -23.88 28.17
N LYS A 746 2.58 -25.07 28.02
CA LYS A 746 1.27 -25.29 27.38
C LYS A 746 0.35 -25.90 28.42
N LEU A 747 -0.78 -25.25 28.70
CA LEU A 747 -1.75 -25.71 29.71
C LEU A 747 -2.90 -26.39 28.95
N ASP A 748 -3.00 -27.71 29.13
CA ASP A 748 -3.98 -28.56 28.47
C ASP A 748 -5.07 -29.02 29.43
N GLY A 749 -6.31 -29.06 28.95
CA GLY A 749 -7.44 -29.62 29.70
C GLY A 749 -8.82 -29.14 29.25
N HIS A 750 -8.93 -27.96 28.64
CA HIS A 750 -10.18 -27.51 28.02
C HIS A 750 -10.54 -28.41 26.82
N CYS A 751 -11.82 -28.75 26.71
CA CYS A 751 -12.31 -29.69 25.68
C CYS A 751 -12.75 -28.98 24.39
N SER A 752 -12.69 -27.65 24.35
CA SER A 752 -13.08 -26.82 23.21
C SER A 752 -12.35 -25.46 23.27
N THR A 753 -12.53 -24.66 22.21
CA THR A 753 -12.00 -23.31 22.00
C THR A 753 -11.82 -22.51 23.30
N VAL A 754 -10.62 -22.00 23.55
CA VAL A 754 -10.37 -21.05 24.64
C VAL A 754 -10.65 -19.63 24.13
N ARG A 755 -11.58 -18.92 24.76
CA ARG A 755 -12.05 -17.60 24.30
C ARG A 755 -11.41 -16.42 25.00
N SER A 756 -10.99 -16.60 26.26
CA SER A 756 -10.50 -15.52 27.11
C SER A 756 -9.56 -16.08 28.17
N VAL A 757 -8.42 -15.42 28.37
CA VAL A 757 -7.45 -15.70 29.45
C VAL A 757 -7.14 -14.42 30.21
N CYS A 758 -6.94 -14.52 31.53
CA CYS A 758 -6.68 -13.36 32.40
C CYS A 758 -5.85 -13.79 33.61
N PHE A 759 -4.79 -13.06 33.96
CA PHE A 759 -4.01 -13.28 35.19
C PHE A 759 -4.71 -12.67 36.41
N SER A 760 -4.53 -13.31 37.57
CA SER A 760 -4.81 -12.68 38.87
C SER A 760 -3.87 -11.49 39.11
N PRO A 761 -4.26 -10.48 39.93
CA PRO A 761 -3.43 -9.29 40.17
C PRO A 761 -2.06 -9.56 40.81
N ASP A 762 -1.91 -10.70 41.50
CA ASP A 762 -0.63 -11.19 42.07
C ASP A 762 0.23 -11.97 41.05
N GLY A 763 -0.29 -12.24 39.85
CA GLY A 763 0.36 -13.04 38.81
C GLY A 763 0.47 -14.54 39.08
N THR A 764 0.00 -15.05 40.23
CA THR A 764 0.21 -16.46 40.61
C THR A 764 -0.74 -17.43 39.91
N THR A 765 -1.89 -16.94 39.44
CA THR A 765 -3.01 -17.77 38.98
C THR A 765 -3.59 -17.24 37.68
N LEU A 766 -3.59 -18.05 36.62
CA LEU A 766 -4.27 -17.73 35.37
C LEU A 766 -5.71 -18.25 35.42
N ALA A 767 -6.68 -17.46 34.99
CA ALA A 767 -8.03 -17.91 34.69
C ALA A 767 -8.23 -18.06 33.17
N SER A 768 -9.04 -19.03 32.74
CA SER A 768 -9.44 -19.23 31.33
C SER A 768 -10.92 -19.57 31.19
N GLY A 769 -11.57 -19.06 30.13
CA GLY A 769 -12.96 -19.38 29.76
C GLY A 769 -13.08 -19.97 28.35
N SER A 770 -13.97 -20.94 28.16
CA SER A 770 -14.04 -21.80 26.95
C SER A 770 -15.46 -22.04 26.42
N ASP A 771 -15.52 -22.49 25.16
CA ASP A 771 -16.68 -23.14 24.54
C ASP A 771 -17.08 -24.46 25.24
N ASP A 772 -16.21 -25.07 26.06
CA ASP A 772 -16.56 -26.21 26.92
C ASP A 772 -17.46 -25.82 28.12
N LYS A 773 -17.87 -24.54 28.19
CA LYS A 773 -18.75 -23.91 29.19
C LYS A 773 -18.15 -23.78 30.59
N SER A 774 -16.94 -24.30 30.81
CA SER A 774 -16.24 -24.20 32.08
C SER A 774 -15.30 -22.98 32.13
N ILE A 775 -15.01 -22.55 33.34
CA ILE A 775 -13.89 -21.68 33.66
C ILE A 775 -12.85 -22.54 34.37
N ARG A 776 -11.56 -22.32 34.13
CA ARG A 776 -10.48 -23.04 34.83
C ARG A 776 -9.49 -22.07 35.42
N LEU A 777 -8.99 -22.42 36.61
CA LEU A 777 -7.93 -21.71 37.30
C LEU A 777 -6.66 -22.56 37.25
N TRP A 778 -5.55 -21.96 36.86
CA TRP A 778 -4.27 -22.62 36.63
C TRP A 778 -3.18 -21.95 37.47
N ASP A 779 -2.26 -22.75 37.98
CA ASP A 779 -1.09 -22.27 38.67
C ASP A 779 -0.01 -21.87 37.66
N VAL A 780 0.45 -20.62 37.72
CA VAL A 780 1.35 -20.05 36.69
C VAL A 780 2.77 -20.62 36.79
N GLN A 781 3.19 -21.05 37.99
CA GLN A 781 4.53 -21.61 38.22
C GLN A 781 4.62 -23.09 37.84
N THR A 782 3.58 -23.88 38.14
CA THR A 782 3.58 -25.34 37.92
C THR A 782 2.80 -25.81 36.69
N GLY A 783 2.02 -24.91 36.07
CA GLY A 783 1.12 -25.21 34.95
C GLY A 783 -0.11 -26.05 35.30
N GLN A 784 -0.29 -26.42 36.58
CA GLN A 784 -1.33 -27.34 37.02
C GLN A 784 -2.70 -26.65 37.17
N GLN A 785 -3.78 -27.38 36.89
CA GLN A 785 -5.14 -26.88 37.10
C GLN A 785 -5.49 -26.88 38.60
N LYS A 786 -5.60 -25.68 39.21
CA LYS A 786 -6.01 -25.47 40.61
C LYS A 786 -7.49 -25.75 40.84
N ALA A 787 -8.35 -25.34 39.90
CA ALA A 787 -9.80 -25.50 40.00
C ALA A 787 -10.49 -25.49 38.61
N LYS A 788 -11.71 -26.04 38.57
CA LYS A 788 -12.67 -25.91 37.48
C LYS A 788 -13.97 -25.38 38.05
N LEU A 789 -14.50 -24.30 37.48
CA LEU A 789 -15.73 -23.64 37.89
C LEU A 789 -16.78 -23.91 36.81
N ASP A 790 -17.87 -24.57 37.21
CA ASP A 790 -18.99 -24.93 36.33
C ASP A 790 -20.26 -24.19 36.77
N GLY A 791 -21.10 -23.78 35.81
CA GLY A 791 -22.37 -23.10 36.11
C GLY A 791 -22.95 -22.25 34.97
N HIS A 792 -22.16 -21.90 33.95
CA HIS A 792 -22.72 -21.35 32.71
C HIS A 792 -23.36 -22.45 31.85
N SER A 793 -24.49 -22.15 31.22
CA SER A 793 -25.22 -23.13 30.38
C SER A 793 -24.79 -23.09 28.91
N ASN A 794 -23.99 -22.09 28.52
CA ASN A 794 -23.47 -21.86 27.19
C ASN A 794 -22.01 -21.33 27.25
N TYR A 795 -21.43 -21.03 26.08
CA TYR A 795 -20.01 -20.66 25.94
C TYR A 795 -19.60 -19.45 26.79
N VAL A 796 -18.50 -19.60 27.55
CA VAL A 796 -17.90 -18.50 28.33
C VAL A 796 -17.04 -17.65 27.38
N ARG A 797 -17.48 -16.40 27.13
CA ARG A 797 -16.91 -15.52 26.10
C ARG A 797 -15.87 -14.55 26.62
N THR A 798 -15.90 -14.24 27.91
CA THR A 798 -15.05 -13.22 28.53
C THR A 798 -14.93 -13.48 30.03
N ILE A 799 -13.75 -13.27 30.60
CA ILE A 799 -13.47 -13.32 32.03
C ILE A 799 -12.56 -12.16 32.44
N CYS A 800 -12.69 -11.68 33.68
CA CYS A 800 -11.74 -10.76 34.30
C CYS A 800 -11.71 -10.92 35.82
N TYR A 801 -10.56 -10.72 36.45
CA TYR A 801 -10.47 -10.59 37.92
C TYR A 801 -10.86 -9.19 38.36
N SER A 802 -11.39 -9.06 39.58
CA SER A 802 -11.41 -7.77 40.28
C SER A 802 -9.98 -7.33 40.61
N PRO A 803 -9.68 -6.01 40.61
CA PRO A 803 -8.39 -5.47 41.03
C PRO A 803 -7.86 -5.96 42.39
N ASP A 804 -8.73 -6.34 43.32
CA ASP A 804 -8.35 -6.92 44.64
C ASP A 804 -8.05 -8.44 44.60
N GLY A 805 -8.24 -9.09 43.45
CA GLY A 805 -8.05 -10.54 43.26
C GLY A 805 -9.03 -11.45 44.00
N THR A 806 -10.03 -10.92 44.72
CA THR A 806 -10.95 -11.75 45.53
C THR A 806 -12.07 -12.39 44.70
N THR A 807 -12.42 -11.73 43.59
CA THR A 807 -13.56 -12.07 42.74
C THR A 807 -13.11 -12.26 41.30
N LEU A 808 -13.68 -13.27 40.63
CA LEU A 808 -13.61 -13.41 39.18
C LEU A 808 -15.00 -13.11 38.61
N ALA A 809 -15.09 -12.38 37.51
CA ALA A 809 -16.31 -12.20 36.75
C ALA A 809 -16.22 -12.96 35.41
N SER A 810 -17.35 -13.46 34.91
CA SER A 810 -17.46 -14.15 33.62
C SER A 810 -18.74 -13.77 32.86
N GLY A 811 -18.63 -13.52 31.56
CA GLY A 811 -19.75 -13.23 30.66
C GLY A 811 -19.92 -14.33 29.60
N SER A 812 -21.17 -14.68 29.30
CA SER A 812 -21.52 -15.89 28.54
C SER A 812 -22.54 -15.67 27.42
N TYR A 813 -22.54 -16.59 26.46
CA TYR A 813 -23.61 -16.76 25.47
C TYR A 813 -24.93 -17.29 26.05
N ASP A 814 -25.00 -17.55 27.37
CA ASP A 814 -26.27 -17.76 28.09
C ASP A 814 -26.92 -16.44 28.55
N LYS A 815 -26.35 -15.30 28.14
CA LYS A 815 -26.80 -13.92 28.42
C LYS A 815 -26.58 -13.46 29.86
N SER A 816 -26.11 -14.34 30.76
CA SER A 816 -25.78 -13.98 32.14
C SER A 816 -24.34 -13.51 32.29
N ILE A 817 -24.09 -12.78 33.38
CA ILE A 817 -22.78 -12.56 33.95
C ILE A 817 -22.74 -13.25 35.31
N ARG A 818 -21.64 -13.91 35.68
CA ARG A 818 -21.46 -14.51 37.01
C ARG A 818 -20.27 -13.93 37.72
N LEU A 819 -20.43 -13.67 39.02
CA LEU A 819 -19.35 -13.33 39.95
C LEU A 819 -19.01 -14.59 40.75
N TRP A 820 -17.72 -14.88 40.93
CA TRP A 820 -17.21 -16.10 41.57
C TRP A 820 -16.20 -15.74 42.66
N ASN A 821 -16.26 -16.43 43.80
CA ASN A 821 -15.26 -16.29 44.84
C ASN A 821 -14.01 -17.10 44.50
N VAL A 822 -12.89 -16.42 44.26
CA VAL A 822 -11.64 -17.07 43.77
C VAL A 822 -11.12 -18.12 44.76
N LYS A 823 -11.26 -17.89 46.07
CA LYS A 823 -10.78 -18.81 47.12
C LYS A 823 -11.68 -20.02 47.37
N LYS A 824 -12.99 -19.93 47.08
CA LYS A 824 -13.98 -20.99 47.32
C LYS A 824 -14.44 -21.72 46.05
N GLY A 825 -14.22 -21.16 44.87
CA GLY A 825 -14.75 -21.65 43.59
C GLY A 825 -16.28 -21.49 43.43
N SER A 826 -16.97 -20.90 44.41
CA SER A 826 -18.43 -20.76 44.44
C SER A 826 -18.90 -19.50 43.72
N VAL A 827 -20.03 -19.57 43.01
CA VAL A 827 -20.77 -18.39 42.54
C VAL A 827 -21.16 -17.51 43.75
N LEU A 828 -20.91 -16.22 43.63
CA LEU A 828 -21.33 -15.17 44.58
C LEU A 828 -22.65 -14.53 44.14
N ALA A 829 -22.78 -14.24 42.84
CA ALA A 829 -23.97 -13.63 42.24
C ALA A 829 -24.08 -13.99 40.75
N THR A 830 -25.30 -13.99 40.23
CA THR A 830 -25.59 -13.96 38.79
C THR A 830 -26.22 -12.59 38.49
N LEU A 831 -25.72 -11.89 37.48
CA LEU A 831 -26.27 -10.63 36.99
C LEU A 831 -27.06 -10.91 35.72
N GLU A 832 -28.34 -10.55 35.72
CA GLU A 832 -29.28 -10.83 34.62
C GLU A 832 -29.90 -9.52 34.13
N GLY A 833 -30.10 -9.40 32.81
CA GLY A 833 -30.70 -8.21 32.19
C GLY A 833 -30.24 -7.93 30.76
N HIS A 834 -29.10 -8.47 30.32
CA HIS A 834 -28.77 -8.51 28.89
C HIS A 834 -29.73 -9.48 28.16
N THR A 835 -30.23 -9.06 27.00
CA THR A 835 -31.23 -9.81 26.23
C THR A 835 -30.57 -10.70 25.15
N ASN A 836 -29.26 -10.55 24.95
CA ASN A 836 -28.45 -11.28 23.99
C ASN A 836 -27.05 -11.60 24.56
N PHE A 837 -26.16 -12.19 23.77
CA PHE A 837 -24.85 -12.68 24.23
C PHE A 837 -23.96 -11.57 24.81
N VAL A 838 -23.42 -11.80 26.01
CA VAL A 838 -22.41 -10.92 26.62
C VAL A 838 -21.06 -11.17 25.95
N TYR A 839 -20.45 -10.11 25.41
CA TYR A 839 -19.20 -10.20 24.66
C TYR A 839 -17.97 -9.78 25.45
N SER A 840 -18.10 -8.80 26.34
CA SER A 840 -16.97 -8.25 27.11
C SER A 840 -17.43 -7.74 28.47
N ILE A 841 -16.57 -7.89 29.47
CA ILE A 841 -16.76 -7.37 30.83
C ILE A 841 -15.45 -6.73 31.33
N CYS A 842 -15.55 -5.72 32.19
CA CYS A 842 -14.41 -5.05 32.80
C CYS A 842 -14.80 -4.48 34.17
N PHE A 843 -14.00 -4.71 35.21
CA PHE A 843 -14.18 -4.06 36.52
C PHE A 843 -13.67 -2.62 36.49
N SER A 844 -14.31 -1.73 37.25
CA SER A 844 -13.73 -0.43 37.59
C SER A 844 -12.50 -0.62 38.50
N PRO A 845 -11.49 0.28 38.47
CA PRO A 845 -10.27 0.14 39.28
C PRO A 845 -10.51 0.03 40.80
N ASP A 846 -11.60 0.59 41.31
CA ASP A 846 -12.04 0.51 42.72
C ASP A 846 -12.80 -0.79 43.07
N SER A 847 -12.98 -1.70 42.11
CA SER A 847 -13.80 -2.92 42.19
C SER A 847 -15.28 -2.70 42.55
N SER A 848 -15.81 -1.47 42.57
CA SER A 848 -17.20 -1.19 43.00
C SER A 848 -18.25 -1.39 41.91
N THR A 849 -17.80 -1.42 40.65
CA THR A 849 -18.67 -1.44 39.47
C THR A 849 -18.10 -2.40 38.42
N LEU A 850 -18.97 -3.10 37.71
CA LEU A 850 -18.61 -3.92 36.55
C LEU A 850 -19.28 -3.31 35.31
N ALA A 851 -18.55 -3.07 34.24
CA ALA A 851 -19.10 -2.75 32.93
C ALA A 851 -19.26 -4.01 32.10
N SER A 852 -20.30 -4.11 31.28
CA SER A 852 -20.51 -5.20 30.33
C SER A 852 -21.07 -4.74 28.99
N GLY A 853 -20.51 -5.26 27.89
CA GLY A 853 -20.98 -5.04 26.52
C GLY A 853 -21.62 -6.29 25.92
N SER A 854 -22.74 -6.12 25.22
CA SER A 854 -23.56 -7.21 24.68
C SER A 854 -23.92 -7.05 23.20
N LEU A 855 -24.28 -8.17 22.57
CA LEU A 855 -24.92 -8.20 21.24
C LEU A 855 -26.31 -7.54 21.22
N ASP A 856 -26.89 -7.19 22.37
CA ASP A 856 -28.11 -6.39 22.46
C ASP A 856 -27.88 -4.87 22.25
N GLN A 857 -26.69 -4.47 21.80
CA GLN A 857 -26.27 -3.10 21.46
C GLN A 857 -26.04 -2.18 22.68
N ASN A 858 -26.36 -2.62 23.90
CA ASN A 858 -26.23 -1.82 25.11
C ASN A 858 -24.92 -2.13 25.87
N ILE A 859 -24.49 -1.15 26.65
CA ILE A 859 -23.51 -1.35 27.74
C ILE A 859 -24.29 -1.24 29.05
N ARG A 860 -24.00 -2.11 30.03
CA ARG A 860 -24.61 -2.07 31.37
C ARG A 860 -23.53 -1.93 32.44
N LEU A 861 -23.77 -1.08 33.44
CA LEU A 861 -22.92 -0.88 34.61
C LEU A 861 -23.62 -1.46 35.83
N TRP A 862 -22.96 -2.38 36.53
CA TRP A 862 -23.52 -3.16 37.64
C TRP A 862 -22.84 -2.84 38.96
N ASP A 863 -23.58 -2.84 40.07
CA ASP A 863 -23.00 -2.81 41.42
C ASP A 863 -22.43 -4.20 41.79
N THR A 864 -21.14 -4.28 42.11
CA THR A 864 -20.47 -5.56 42.38
C THR A 864 -20.84 -6.19 43.72
N LYS A 865 -21.43 -5.42 44.65
CA LYS A 865 -21.82 -5.89 46.00
C LYS A 865 -23.31 -6.20 46.08
N LYS A 866 -24.15 -5.46 45.37
CA LYS A 866 -25.62 -5.63 45.33
C LYS A 866 -26.11 -6.48 44.16
N GLY A 867 -25.32 -6.61 43.08
CA GLY A 867 -25.67 -7.38 41.88
C GLY A 867 -26.71 -6.73 40.97
N ASN A 868 -27.11 -5.48 41.22
CA ASN A 868 -28.11 -4.77 40.43
C ASN A 868 -27.47 -3.82 39.39
N GLU A 869 -28.22 -3.51 38.33
CA GLU A 869 -27.86 -2.44 37.39
C GLU A 869 -27.86 -1.07 38.08
N LYS A 870 -26.84 -0.26 37.78
CA LYS A 870 -26.71 1.16 38.12
C LYS A 870 -27.08 2.07 36.94
N ILE A 871 -26.48 1.84 35.78
CA ILE A 871 -26.60 2.69 34.58
C ILE A 871 -26.60 1.80 33.33
N LYS A 872 -27.48 2.11 32.39
CA LYS A 872 -27.50 1.55 31.04
C LYS A 872 -27.02 2.62 30.05
N LEU A 873 -26.04 2.30 29.21
CA LEU A 873 -25.52 3.20 28.16
C LEU A 873 -26.07 2.75 26.79
N GLU A 874 -26.57 3.71 26.02
CA GLU A 874 -27.19 3.52 24.72
C GLU A 874 -26.54 4.46 23.69
N GLY A 875 -26.48 4.04 22.42
CA GLY A 875 -26.06 4.91 21.30
C GLY A 875 -25.27 4.24 20.20
N HIS A 876 -24.62 3.09 20.46
CA HIS A 876 -24.08 2.21 19.41
C HIS A 876 -25.21 1.61 18.56
N THR A 877 -24.97 1.38 17.27
CA THR A 877 -26.00 0.91 16.33
C THR A 877 -25.91 -0.59 15.98
N ASP A 878 -24.91 -1.29 16.50
CA ASP A 878 -24.78 -2.75 16.48
C ASP A 878 -24.04 -3.22 17.76
N GLY A 879 -23.98 -4.53 17.99
CA GLY A 879 -23.53 -5.17 19.22
C GLY A 879 -22.12 -4.78 19.67
N ILE A 880 -22.00 -4.51 20.98
CA ILE A 880 -20.73 -4.20 21.63
C ILE A 880 -19.87 -5.46 21.67
N LEU A 881 -18.57 -5.33 21.36
CA LEU A 881 -17.63 -6.45 21.30
C LEU A 881 -16.56 -6.39 22.38
N SER A 882 -16.20 -5.18 22.83
CA SER A 882 -15.17 -4.94 23.84
C SER A 882 -15.51 -3.69 24.67
N VAL A 883 -15.32 -3.75 25.99
CA VAL A 883 -15.40 -2.62 26.92
C VAL A 883 -14.18 -2.60 27.82
N CYS A 884 -13.67 -1.42 28.16
CA CYS A 884 -12.47 -1.26 29.00
C CYS A 884 -12.58 0.03 29.83
N TYR A 885 -12.22 -0.02 31.11
CA TYR A 885 -12.07 1.18 31.94
C TYR A 885 -10.68 1.80 31.77
N SER A 886 -10.62 3.13 31.80
CA SER A 886 -9.38 3.88 32.05
C SER A 886 -8.88 3.67 33.48
N VAL A 887 -7.59 3.93 33.71
CA VAL A 887 -6.89 3.62 34.97
C VAL A 887 -7.39 4.44 36.16
N ASP A 888 -7.93 5.65 35.93
CA ASP A 888 -8.59 6.47 36.96
C ASP A 888 -10.06 6.09 37.21
N GLY A 889 -10.63 5.20 36.38
CA GLY A 889 -12.01 4.77 36.43
C GLY A 889 -13.04 5.81 35.95
N VAL A 890 -12.61 7.00 35.49
CA VAL A 890 -13.51 8.10 35.09
C VAL A 890 -14.04 7.89 33.67
N THR A 891 -13.19 7.44 32.75
CA THR A 891 -13.60 7.12 31.37
C THR A 891 -13.82 5.62 31.19
N LEU A 892 -14.93 5.23 30.57
CA LEU A 892 -15.14 3.91 29.99
C LEU A 892 -15.00 4.02 28.46
N ALA A 893 -14.31 3.08 27.83
CA ALA A 893 -14.28 2.93 26.38
C ALA A 893 -15.09 1.70 25.93
N SER A 894 -15.67 1.75 24.73
CA SER A 894 -16.35 0.62 24.07
C SER A 894 -16.01 0.53 22.59
N GLY A 895 -15.78 -0.69 22.08
CA GLY A 895 -15.66 -1.02 20.67
C GLY A 895 -16.82 -1.91 20.19
N SER A 896 -17.35 -1.62 19.01
CA SER A 896 -18.59 -2.24 18.50
C SER A 896 -18.46 -2.80 17.08
N ARG A 897 -19.45 -3.61 16.70
CA ARG A 897 -19.74 -3.97 15.31
C ARG A 897 -20.18 -2.80 14.44
N ASP A 898 -20.54 -1.64 15.01
CA ASP A 898 -20.82 -0.41 14.22
C ASP A 898 -19.56 0.32 13.71
N HIS A 899 -18.40 -0.36 13.76
CA HIS A 899 -17.06 0.09 13.37
C HIS A 899 -16.51 1.25 14.21
N SER A 900 -17.29 1.80 15.15
CA SER A 900 -16.87 2.93 16.00
C SER A 900 -16.35 2.48 17.36
N ILE A 901 -15.49 3.34 17.92
CA ILE A 901 -15.14 3.34 19.34
C ILE A 901 -15.86 4.50 20.00
N ARG A 902 -16.32 4.34 21.24
CA ARG A 902 -16.93 5.43 22.02
C ARG A 902 -16.31 5.54 23.40
N LEU A 903 -16.18 6.76 23.88
CA LEU A 903 -15.75 7.10 25.23
C LEU A 903 -16.96 7.63 26.00
N TRP A 904 -17.10 7.20 27.26
CA TRP A 904 -18.23 7.50 28.14
C TRP A 904 -17.72 7.92 29.51
N ASP A 905 -18.42 8.86 30.15
CA ASP A 905 -18.18 9.20 31.56
C ASP A 905 -18.85 8.12 32.44
N SER A 906 -18.05 7.49 33.32
CA SER A 906 -18.48 6.32 34.08
C SER A 906 -19.51 6.62 35.18
N LYS A 907 -19.64 7.88 35.59
CA LYS A 907 -20.48 8.32 36.72
C LYS A 907 -21.85 8.81 36.26
N THR A 908 -21.90 9.44 35.09
CA THR A 908 -23.11 10.01 34.47
C THR A 908 -23.68 9.16 33.35
N GLY A 909 -22.85 8.30 32.73
CA GLY A 909 -23.21 7.51 31.55
C GLY A 909 -23.24 8.31 30.23
N LEU A 910 -22.84 9.58 30.23
CA LEU A 910 -22.86 10.43 29.04
C LEU A 910 -21.71 10.08 28.08
N GLN A 911 -21.99 10.08 26.78
CA GLN A 911 -20.97 9.86 25.75
C GLN A 911 -20.04 11.10 25.67
N ILE A 912 -18.76 10.91 25.99
CA ILE A 912 -17.70 11.93 25.91
C ILE A 912 -17.28 12.16 24.45
N ALA A 913 -17.11 11.08 23.69
CA ALA A 913 -16.60 11.11 22.31
C ALA A 913 -16.99 9.85 21.51
N LYS A 914 -16.90 9.96 20.18
CA LYS A 914 -16.90 8.85 19.23
C LYS A 914 -15.61 8.97 18.41
N LEU A 915 -14.86 7.87 18.28
CA LEU A 915 -13.62 7.78 17.50
C LEU A 915 -13.92 6.85 16.32
N ASP A 916 -13.68 7.33 15.11
CA ASP A 916 -13.97 6.66 13.85
C ASP A 916 -12.70 6.51 13.02
N GLY A 917 -12.57 5.37 12.33
CA GLY A 917 -11.40 5.08 11.49
C GLY A 917 -11.17 3.59 11.19
N HIS A 918 -11.74 2.67 11.98
CA HIS A 918 -11.84 1.26 11.61
C HIS A 918 -12.92 1.05 10.52
N THR A 919 -12.73 0.04 9.67
CA THR A 919 -13.58 -0.22 8.49
C THR A 919 -14.38 -1.54 8.59
N ASP A 920 -14.12 -2.35 9.60
CA ASP A 920 -14.90 -3.54 10.02
C ASP A 920 -15.03 -3.50 11.56
N TYR A 921 -15.56 -4.57 12.15
CA TYR A 921 -15.84 -4.71 13.58
C TYR A 921 -14.62 -4.46 14.48
N VAL A 922 -14.73 -3.51 15.41
CA VAL A 922 -13.73 -3.28 16.46
C VAL A 922 -13.85 -4.39 17.49
N ARG A 923 -12.88 -5.32 17.49
CA ARG A 923 -12.96 -6.60 18.21
C ARG A 923 -12.44 -6.52 19.65
N SER A 924 -11.44 -5.68 19.89
CA SER A 924 -10.75 -5.54 21.18
C SER A 924 -10.32 -4.09 21.38
N ILE A 925 -10.42 -3.57 22.60
CA ILE A 925 -9.86 -2.28 23.02
C ILE A 925 -9.17 -2.42 24.38
N CYS A 926 -8.12 -1.63 24.62
CA CYS A 926 -7.35 -1.65 25.86
C CYS A 926 -6.72 -0.28 26.11
N PHE A 927 -6.85 0.29 27.31
CA PHE A 927 -6.08 1.48 27.70
C PHE A 927 -4.63 1.10 28.01
N SER A 928 -3.71 2.01 27.72
CA SER A 928 -2.33 1.98 28.19
C SER A 928 -2.25 2.22 29.72
N PRO A 929 -1.15 1.82 30.39
CA PRO A 929 -1.03 1.92 31.85
C PRO A 929 -1.05 3.35 32.43
N ASP A 930 -0.78 4.38 31.60
CA ASP A 930 -0.88 5.79 31.98
C ASP A 930 -2.27 6.41 31.68
N GLY A 931 -3.14 5.68 30.96
CA GLY A 931 -4.45 6.14 30.51
C GLY A 931 -4.45 7.16 29.38
N ILE A 932 -3.28 7.52 28.81
CA ILE A 932 -3.14 8.54 27.76
C ILE A 932 -3.53 7.97 26.40
N ILE A 933 -3.13 6.73 26.12
CA ILE A 933 -3.38 6.03 24.85
C ILE A 933 -4.44 4.94 25.03
N LEU A 934 -5.36 4.82 24.08
CA LEU A 934 -6.23 3.66 23.89
C LEU A 934 -5.74 2.88 22.66
N ALA A 935 -5.54 1.56 22.77
CA ALA A 935 -5.33 0.68 21.62
C ALA A 935 -6.64 0.03 21.19
N SER A 936 -6.80 -0.22 19.89
CA SER A 936 -7.93 -0.96 19.32
C SER A 936 -7.50 -1.92 18.22
N GLY A 937 -7.98 -3.16 18.28
CA GLY A 937 -7.78 -4.18 17.25
C GLY A 937 -9.08 -4.52 16.53
N SER A 938 -9.04 -4.60 15.20
CA SER A 938 -10.23 -4.73 14.35
C SER A 938 -10.14 -5.89 13.36
N ARG A 939 -11.31 -6.28 12.84
CA ARG A 939 -11.44 -7.28 11.78
C ARG A 939 -10.94 -6.79 10.41
N ASP A 940 -10.75 -5.48 10.23
CA ASP A 940 -10.06 -4.86 9.09
C ASP A 940 -8.54 -5.15 9.04
N SER A 941 -8.04 -5.99 9.96
CA SER A 941 -6.64 -6.40 10.13
C SER A 941 -5.69 -5.30 10.61
N SER A 942 -6.21 -4.18 11.12
CA SER A 942 -5.41 -3.16 11.81
C SER A 942 -5.44 -3.29 13.33
N VAL A 943 -4.32 -2.89 13.95
CA VAL A 943 -4.34 -2.19 15.23
C VAL A 943 -4.26 -0.68 14.97
N ARG A 944 -4.98 0.11 15.76
CA ARG A 944 -4.86 1.58 15.85
C ARG A 944 -4.61 2.02 17.29
N LEU A 945 -3.97 3.17 17.47
CA LEU A 945 -3.70 3.79 18.77
C LEU A 945 -4.37 5.19 18.81
N TRP A 946 -4.92 5.61 19.95
CA TRP A 946 -5.69 6.86 20.06
C TRP A 946 -5.32 7.66 21.31
N ASP A 947 -5.12 8.96 21.17
CA ASP A 947 -4.99 9.90 22.29
C ASP A 947 -6.39 10.12 22.89
N VAL A 948 -6.55 9.73 24.14
CA VAL A 948 -7.82 9.78 24.88
C VAL A 948 -8.26 11.24 25.13
N LYS A 949 -7.29 12.16 25.26
CA LYS A 949 -7.50 13.58 25.59
C LYS A 949 -7.68 14.44 24.34
N ALA A 950 -6.86 14.23 23.30
CA ALA A 950 -6.97 14.89 22.00
C ALA A 950 -8.06 14.28 21.10
N ARG A 951 -8.55 13.07 21.43
CA ARG A 951 -9.66 12.35 20.78
C ARG A 951 -9.39 12.06 19.30
N LYS A 952 -8.16 11.64 19.01
CA LYS A 952 -7.63 11.38 17.66
C LYS A 952 -6.69 10.20 17.68
N GLU A 953 -6.44 9.61 16.52
CA GLU A 953 -5.40 8.59 16.33
C GLU A 953 -4.02 9.17 16.67
N THR A 954 -3.22 8.43 17.45
CA THR A 954 -1.82 8.76 17.77
C THR A 954 -0.88 8.11 16.78
N LEU A 955 0.06 8.91 16.28
CA LEU A 955 1.31 8.37 15.76
C LEU A 955 2.19 7.90 16.93
N PRO A 956 3.03 6.86 16.74
CA PRO A 956 4.15 6.59 17.62
C PRO A 956 5.02 7.84 17.75
N GLN A 957 5.42 8.22 18.97
CA GLN A 957 6.22 9.43 19.18
C GLN A 957 7.72 9.13 19.12
N ASP A 958 8.35 9.55 18.03
CA ASP A 958 9.77 9.92 18.08
C ASP A 958 9.96 11.06 19.11
N THR A 959 11.02 10.93 19.90
CA THR A 959 11.08 11.47 21.26
C THR A 959 11.18 12.99 21.37
N LEU A 960 10.25 13.62 22.13
CA LEU A 960 10.50 14.94 22.74
C LEU A 960 9.82 15.14 24.12
N TYR A 961 9.64 14.08 24.92
CA TYR A 961 8.90 14.15 26.20
C TYR A 961 9.77 14.31 27.47
N ASN A 962 10.92 14.99 27.41
CA ASN A 962 11.73 15.26 28.61
C ASN A 962 12.64 16.51 28.56
N GLN A 963 12.35 17.46 27.67
CA GLN A 963 12.97 18.79 27.69
C GLN A 963 11.89 19.87 27.51
N ILE A 964 12.16 21.07 28.03
CA ILE A 964 11.23 22.23 28.07
C ILE A 964 10.03 22.04 29.02
N LEU A 965 10.33 21.95 30.31
CA LEU A 965 9.97 22.97 31.32
C LEU A 965 10.70 22.62 32.64
N PRO A 966 11.35 23.61 33.29
CA PRO A 966 10.59 24.58 34.06
C PRO A 966 11.16 26.01 34.01
N GLN A 967 10.54 26.91 33.24
CA GLN A 967 10.70 28.35 33.43
C GLN A 967 9.37 29.10 33.25
N PHE A 968 9.14 30.01 34.20
CA PHE A 968 8.08 31.02 34.32
C PHE A 968 6.63 30.59 34.59
N SER A 969 6.14 31.11 35.71
CA SER A 969 4.81 30.95 36.31
C SER A 969 3.88 32.11 35.86
N PRO A 970 2.57 32.09 36.20
CA PRO A 970 1.60 32.99 35.57
C PRO A 970 1.52 34.38 36.22
N ASN A 971 1.18 35.41 35.43
CA ASN A 971 0.34 36.54 35.87
C ASN A 971 -0.01 37.51 34.73
N SER A 972 -1.31 37.71 34.46
CA SER A 972 -1.99 39.03 34.51
C SER A 972 -3.42 38.95 33.96
N PHE A 973 -4.42 39.40 34.73
CA PHE A 973 -5.79 39.63 34.29
C PHE A 973 -5.97 41.06 33.76
N SER A 974 -6.83 41.25 32.75
CA SER A 974 -7.67 42.46 32.67
C SER A 974 -8.92 42.22 31.81
N ASN A 975 -10.10 42.28 32.43
CA ASN A 975 -11.38 42.38 31.70
C ASN A 975 -11.57 43.80 31.16
N LYS A 976 -12.22 43.92 29.99
CA LYS A 976 -13.15 45.04 29.71
C LYS A 976 -14.08 44.71 28.54
N VAL A 977 -15.37 44.95 28.76
CA VAL A 977 -16.44 44.95 27.75
C VAL A 977 -16.87 46.41 27.56
N PRO A 978 -17.19 46.80 26.32
CA PRO A 978 -18.33 47.70 26.11
C PRO A 978 -19.34 47.15 25.08
N GLN A 979 -20.62 47.43 25.32
CA GLN A 979 -21.65 47.59 24.29
C GLN A 979 -21.43 48.98 23.60
N ASP A 980 -22.04 49.35 22.47
CA ASP A 980 -23.31 48.90 21.90
C ASP A 980 -23.36 49.07 20.34
N ASN A 981 -24.52 48.85 19.74
CA ASN A 981 -24.79 48.75 18.31
C ASN A 981 -24.65 50.06 17.50
N THR A 982 -24.24 49.95 16.23
CA THR A 982 -25.10 50.32 15.08
C THR A 982 -24.58 49.76 13.74
N THR A 983 -25.49 49.64 12.76
CA THR A 983 -25.36 48.84 11.54
C THR A 983 -24.45 49.42 10.44
N SER A 984 -23.54 48.60 9.91
CA SER A 984 -23.12 48.67 8.48
C SER A 984 -22.56 47.31 8.00
N ASN A 985 -22.64 47.03 6.69
CA ASN A 985 -22.39 45.71 6.11
C ASN A 985 -20.91 45.38 5.90
N ILE A 986 -20.24 44.76 6.87
CA ILE A 986 -18.93 44.08 6.64
C ILE A 986 -18.86 42.75 7.41
N THR A 987 -19.22 41.65 6.74
CA THR A 987 -18.79 40.30 7.19
C THR A 987 -17.48 39.98 6.47
N ILE A 988 -16.39 39.84 7.24
CA ILE A 988 -15.03 39.74 6.70
C ILE A 988 -14.78 38.38 6.04
N LEU A 989 -14.43 38.41 4.76
CA LEU A 989 -13.98 37.24 3.99
C LEU A 989 -12.69 36.63 4.57
N ARG A 990 -12.68 35.31 4.74
CA ARG A 990 -11.44 34.50 4.74
C ARG A 990 -11.62 33.29 3.83
N ILE A 991 -10.94 33.32 2.68
CA ILE A 991 -10.89 32.25 1.68
C ILE A 991 -9.70 31.32 2.04
N SER A 992 -9.80 30.02 1.74
CA SER A 992 -8.82 28.97 2.08
C SER A 992 -8.41 28.13 0.86
N GLN A 993 -7.15 27.66 0.83
CA GLN A 993 -6.42 27.21 -0.38
C GLN A 993 -5.35 26.13 0.01
N TYR A 994 -4.92 25.15 -0.79
CA TYR A 994 -5.38 24.65 -2.11
C TYR A 994 -4.90 23.20 -2.46
N PRO A 995 -5.27 22.11 -1.75
CA PRO A 995 -4.90 20.76 -2.21
C PRO A 995 -5.66 20.37 -3.48
N ASN A 996 -4.97 19.90 -4.52
CA ASN A 996 -5.51 19.75 -5.88
C ASN A 996 -5.79 18.30 -6.29
N LEU A 997 -6.77 18.12 -7.18
CA LEU A 997 -6.70 17.13 -8.25
C LEU A 997 -6.47 17.88 -9.57
N GLU A 998 -5.83 17.24 -10.53
CA GLU A 998 -5.57 17.85 -11.85
C GLU A 998 -6.85 17.80 -12.70
N GLY A 999 -7.66 18.85 -12.57
CA GLY A 999 -8.95 18.97 -13.25
C GLY A 999 -9.46 20.42 -13.38
N GLN A 1000 -9.18 21.07 -14.51
CA GLN A 1000 -9.89 22.27 -14.95
C GLN A 1000 -11.33 21.89 -15.37
N GLY A 1001 -12.24 21.96 -14.40
CA GLY A 1001 -13.67 21.81 -14.58
C GLY A 1001 -14.16 20.36 -14.62
N ALA A 1002 -14.96 19.98 -13.62
CA ALA A 1002 -15.78 18.78 -13.63
C ALA A 1002 -17.23 19.13 -13.24
N LEU A 1003 -18.20 18.36 -13.75
CA LEU A 1003 -19.63 18.64 -13.60
C LEU A 1003 -20.26 17.78 -12.49
N ILE A 1004 -20.44 18.35 -11.29
CA ILE A 1004 -21.04 17.69 -10.12
C ILE A 1004 -22.22 18.53 -9.64
N SER A 1005 -23.46 18.05 -9.82
CA SER A 1005 -24.69 18.77 -9.41
C SER A 1005 -25.22 18.36 -8.03
N LYS A 1006 -25.16 17.07 -7.71
CA LYS A 1006 -25.66 16.41 -6.49
C LYS A 1006 -24.80 15.18 -6.20
N GLY A 1007 -24.64 14.80 -4.93
CA GLY A 1007 -23.86 13.61 -4.53
C GLY A 1007 -23.57 13.57 -3.03
N GLN A 1008 -23.05 12.44 -2.54
CA GLN A 1008 -22.41 12.33 -1.22
C GLN A 1008 -20.90 12.27 -1.42
N PHE A 1009 -20.13 13.16 -0.79
CA PHE A 1009 -18.70 13.30 -1.05
C PHE A 1009 -17.92 13.44 0.26
N VAL A 1010 -17.52 12.32 0.88
CA VAL A 1010 -16.91 12.31 2.23
C VAL A 1010 -15.55 11.62 2.28
N ASN A 1011 -14.61 12.21 3.03
CA ASN A 1011 -13.29 11.64 3.28
C ASN A 1011 -13.31 10.53 4.36
N TYR A 1012 -12.15 9.93 4.65
CA TYR A 1012 -12.00 8.92 5.70
C TYR A 1012 -12.38 9.39 7.12
N SER A 1013 -12.33 10.71 7.38
CA SER A 1013 -12.80 11.31 8.65
C SER A 1013 -14.27 11.75 8.64
N GLY A 1014 -15.06 11.34 7.64
CA GLY A 1014 -16.50 11.63 7.55
C GLY A 1014 -16.86 13.09 7.22
N VAL A 1015 -15.89 13.93 6.86
CA VAL A 1015 -16.12 15.36 6.54
C VAL A 1015 -16.69 15.49 5.13
N ASP A 1016 -17.75 16.29 4.97
CA ASP A 1016 -18.31 16.66 3.67
C ASP A 1016 -17.33 17.53 2.88
N LEU A 1017 -16.63 16.90 1.94
CA LEU A 1017 -15.70 17.53 1.03
C LEU A 1017 -16.41 18.39 -0.04
N LEU A 1018 -17.75 18.34 -0.17
CA LEU A 1018 -18.47 19.17 -1.16
C LEU A 1018 -18.27 20.67 -0.89
N GLN A 1019 -18.18 21.09 0.37
CA GLN A 1019 -17.82 22.48 0.70
C GLN A 1019 -16.36 22.80 0.31
N LEU A 1020 -15.44 21.87 0.52
CA LEU A 1020 -14.03 22.03 0.13
C LEU A 1020 -13.93 22.26 -1.39
N PHE A 1021 -14.65 21.50 -2.22
CA PHE A 1021 -14.64 21.66 -3.67
C PHE A 1021 -15.38 22.93 -4.14
N LYS A 1022 -16.49 23.31 -3.48
CA LYS A 1022 -17.17 24.60 -3.73
C LYS A 1022 -16.26 25.80 -3.45
N SER A 1023 -15.39 25.73 -2.44
CA SER A 1023 -14.39 26.79 -2.15
C SER A 1023 -13.24 26.88 -3.16
N LYS A 1024 -13.12 25.92 -4.08
CA LYS A 1024 -11.95 25.71 -4.96
C LYS A 1024 -12.20 25.95 -6.47
N GLY A 1025 -13.36 26.48 -6.86
CA GLY A 1025 -13.63 26.92 -8.25
C GLY A 1025 -13.62 25.85 -9.35
N SER A 1026 -13.46 24.57 -9.00
CA SER A 1026 -13.28 23.44 -9.93
C SER A 1026 -14.59 22.74 -10.30
N LEU A 1027 -15.70 23.14 -9.69
CA LEU A 1027 -17.06 22.68 -9.98
C LEU A 1027 -17.76 23.68 -10.90
N ILE A 1028 -18.25 23.23 -12.06
CA ILE A 1028 -19.29 23.98 -12.78
C ILE A 1028 -20.64 23.51 -12.25
N LEU A 1029 -21.36 24.40 -11.58
CA LEU A 1029 -22.78 24.23 -11.28
C LEU A 1029 -23.58 24.98 -12.34
N GLU A 1030 -23.95 24.30 -13.42
CA GLU A 1030 -24.98 24.82 -14.33
C GLU A 1030 -26.32 24.88 -13.58
N ASN A 1031 -26.64 26.05 -13.03
CA ASN A 1031 -27.90 26.31 -12.36
C ASN A 1031 -29.02 26.59 -13.39
N LYS A 1032 -29.35 25.57 -14.20
CA LYS A 1032 -30.55 25.60 -15.03
C LYS A 1032 -31.77 25.35 -14.15
N GLN A 1033 -32.51 26.42 -13.91
CA GLN A 1033 -33.90 26.33 -13.48
C GLN A 1033 -34.76 25.95 -14.69
N GLU A 1034 -34.97 24.63 -14.87
CA GLU A 1034 -36.21 24.00 -15.37
C GLU A 1034 -36.07 22.46 -15.25
#